data_AF-A0A2E4NJT8-F1
#
_entry.id   AF-A0A2E4NJT8-F1
#
_cell.length_a   1.000
_cell.length_b   1.000
_cell.length_c   1.000
_cell.angle_alpha   90.00
_cell.angle_beta   90.00
_cell.angle_gamma   90.00
#
_symmetry.space_group_name_H-M   'P 1'
#
loop_
_entity.id
_entity.type
_entity.pdbx_description
1 polymer ?
#
loop_
_entity_poly.entity_id
_entity_poly.type
_entity_poly.pdbx_seq_one_letter_code
_entity_poly.pdbx_strand_id
1 'polypeptide(L)'
;MGQTLVIAPNESLFTYAGIQGEEKEHQIQQGALALSLNWSEEQESQSNAAGFIKSVVNAAAPNLNIAIKQTGEDISKAQSITALLVSPEAYVVALFASRPVKEAELSNALENWNSYFKALQQHQYLLGEQFSIKLLSNSVLSNEQQALAQTVRCALKGNIDSNEILQQFEGFSVDDNTESWAKVVHFSLQQYQSLISAKNENAKKDLLLNAAKNEKEGIEKALKEQHEEVKLNKQKIQVLQGELETKETEAKKNQAAIAELTQQNRDINSELAQASGENKALVAESNKQKSENELLVLQIQQLQEELEAVFTDAENSKVTIADLEVKYTDINRKLAEANSETQFLIKENKVNADENALLQLQIQQLQEELEVTFSKLTQVQQQLENAEQTNTQLKAATKEKQPDPEVVNTLKEKLLAAEDENALLVLQISQLQEELESIYVQFEEHKNTSAGLINKLEAKLSNSEGNGPALRKELENAMSEQELLQLQIKQLQEELEFYFTEYQKLKGESPDNKALSEFKSKIEERFPHLVLSEGVTLTGGANQKDLQRITARFTQVEHADKHWNAFSVIVNDRKGVLDVEFHAPDNKRVYPLSKFVKTGSNKVCDFSLLSPFTDAGKKALAELSAEDHLLLIGIVEELQTKLQQSDVQRTDATANIDIAPWPEKLLKLSTALRKLTPSPAPKPLNFKKLSLKQNMVGATNEHLLICIENLQANGTSYPAFDIKVGAKQIKDKVFTEYGSLEFRELANNQAPLASWPPAIEDKWGLKLVLDLPAQLNEQQQNAIDSLKEEDKLFIKELLTKLADRLHTLDRKKLKVNQPLENWQKLISGMVAKF
;
A
#
# COMPACT_ATOMS: atom_id res chain seq x y z
N MET A 1 -118.25 57.99 -62.29
CA MET A 1 -117.47 57.78 -61.06
C MET A 1 -116.42 56.75 -61.40
N GLY A 2 -115.14 57.07 -61.22
CA GLY A 2 -114.04 56.16 -61.54
C GLY A 2 -114.13 54.88 -60.72
N GLN A 3 -113.83 53.73 -61.34
CA GLN A 3 -113.84 52.45 -60.66
C GLN A 3 -112.64 52.41 -59.68
N THR A 4 -112.88 52.09 -58.41
CA THR A 4 -111.85 51.99 -57.37
C THR A 4 -111.61 50.54 -57.00
N LEU A 5 -110.36 50.10 -57.04
CA LEU A 5 -109.98 48.75 -56.58
C LEU A 5 -109.75 48.77 -55.07
N VAL A 6 -110.35 47.81 -54.36
CA VAL A 6 -110.09 47.66 -52.92
C VAL A 6 -109.12 46.51 -52.74
N ILE A 7 -107.95 46.78 -52.14
CA ILE A 7 -106.91 45.77 -51.91
C ILE A 7 -106.71 45.49 -50.42
N ALA A 8 -106.34 44.25 -50.10
CA ALA A 8 -106.07 43.78 -48.75
C ALA A 8 -104.91 42.78 -48.74
N PRO A 9 -104.20 42.58 -47.61
CA PRO A 9 -103.11 41.60 -47.54
C PRO A 9 -103.61 40.16 -47.66
N ASN A 10 -104.90 39.92 -47.36
CA ASN A 10 -105.60 38.67 -47.59
C ASN A 10 -107.12 38.90 -47.59
N GLU A 11 -107.90 37.89 -47.98
CA GLU A 11 -109.35 37.98 -48.11
C GLU A 11 -110.10 38.20 -46.77
N SER A 12 -109.52 37.76 -45.64
CA SER A 12 -110.18 37.87 -44.33
C SER A 12 -110.43 39.33 -43.95
N LEU A 13 -109.59 40.26 -44.43
CA LEU A 13 -109.73 41.68 -44.14
C LEU A 13 -110.91 42.34 -44.85
N PHE A 14 -111.38 41.80 -45.98
CA PHE A 14 -112.62 42.29 -46.60
C PHE A 14 -113.83 41.99 -45.71
N THR A 15 -113.84 40.82 -45.08
CA THR A 15 -114.87 40.47 -44.09
C THR A 15 -114.78 41.39 -42.88
N TYR A 16 -113.56 41.65 -42.37
CA TYR A 16 -113.31 42.59 -41.28
C TYR A 16 -113.80 44.02 -41.61
N ALA A 17 -113.68 44.46 -42.86
CA ALA A 17 -114.16 45.76 -43.32
C ALA A 17 -115.67 45.82 -43.54
N GLY A 18 -116.42 44.74 -43.29
CA GLY A 18 -117.86 44.65 -43.57
C GLY A 18 -118.19 44.55 -45.06
N ILE A 19 -117.20 44.21 -45.90
CA ILE A 19 -117.33 44.15 -47.35
C ILE A 19 -117.75 42.72 -47.75
N GLN A 20 -118.98 42.32 -47.40
CA GLN A 20 -119.54 40.99 -47.69
C GLN A 20 -119.82 40.78 -49.19
N GLY A 21 -119.65 39.53 -49.65
CA GLY A 21 -119.69 39.13 -51.06
C GLY A 21 -120.97 38.39 -51.44
N GLU A 22 -122.12 39.06 -51.40
CA GLU A 22 -123.41 38.46 -51.81
C GLU A 22 -124.10 39.16 -53.00
N GLU A 23 -123.36 39.94 -53.80
CA GLU A 23 -123.89 40.45 -55.08
C GLU A 23 -123.05 39.95 -56.25
N LYS A 24 -123.72 39.37 -57.26
CA LYS A 24 -123.19 38.76 -58.49
C LYS A 24 -122.28 39.66 -59.36
N GLU A 25 -121.88 40.84 -58.87
CA GLU A 25 -121.10 41.86 -59.58
C GLU A 25 -119.70 42.12 -58.98
N HIS A 26 -119.27 41.38 -57.94
CA HIS A 26 -117.97 41.57 -57.29
C HIS A 26 -117.15 40.27 -57.24
N GLN A 27 -116.06 40.19 -58.01
CA GLN A 27 -115.12 39.06 -57.98
C GLN A 27 -113.92 39.39 -57.08
N ILE A 28 -113.56 38.49 -56.16
CA ILE A 28 -112.29 38.51 -55.44
C ILE A 28 -111.26 37.80 -56.32
N GLN A 29 -110.17 38.49 -56.64
CA GLN A 29 -109.06 37.93 -57.41
C GLN A 29 -107.75 38.11 -56.63
N GLN A 30 -106.82 37.19 -56.81
CA GLN A 30 -105.46 37.37 -56.31
C GLN A 30 -104.69 38.29 -57.25
N GLY A 31 -103.95 39.23 -56.67
CA GLY A 31 -102.99 40.04 -57.40
C GLY A 31 -101.68 40.16 -56.65
N ALA A 32 -100.80 40.98 -57.20
CA ALA A 32 -99.45 41.16 -56.71
C ALA A 32 -99.10 42.64 -56.60
N LEU A 33 -98.71 43.09 -55.41
CA LEU A 33 -98.25 44.47 -55.15
C LEU A 33 -96.72 44.47 -55.05
N ALA A 34 -96.02 45.41 -55.69
CA ALA A 34 -94.57 45.47 -55.57
C ALA A 34 -94.14 45.67 -54.10
N LEU A 35 -93.11 44.95 -53.65
CA LEU A 35 -92.54 45.14 -52.31
C LEU A 35 -91.85 46.50 -52.17
N SER A 36 -91.24 46.94 -53.27
CA SER A 36 -90.59 48.24 -53.41
C SER A 36 -90.67 48.69 -54.86
N LEU A 37 -91.00 49.96 -55.10
CA LEU A 37 -90.89 50.56 -56.43
C LEU A 37 -89.45 51.06 -56.62
N ASN A 38 -88.86 50.75 -57.77
CA ASN A 38 -87.48 51.18 -58.07
C ASN A 38 -87.51 52.67 -58.42
N TRP A 39 -86.79 53.49 -57.64
CA TRP A 39 -86.83 54.95 -57.70
C TRP A 39 -86.23 55.56 -58.98
N SER A 40 -85.66 54.74 -59.86
CA SER A 40 -84.74 55.16 -60.93
C SER A 40 -85.27 55.05 -62.36
N GLU A 41 -86.57 54.80 -62.57
CA GLU A 41 -87.22 55.11 -63.85
C GLU A 41 -88.15 56.31 -63.64
N GLU A 42 -87.72 57.48 -64.11
CA GLU A 42 -88.61 58.62 -64.35
C GLU A 42 -89.78 58.14 -65.22
N GLN A 43 -90.97 58.00 -64.63
CA GLN A 43 -92.19 57.96 -65.40
C GLN A 43 -92.51 59.36 -65.91
N GLU A 44 -91.74 59.78 -66.92
CA GLU A 44 -92.21 60.75 -67.90
C GLU A 44 -93.50 60.23 -68.54
N SER A 45 -94.59 60.93 -68.26
CA SER A 45 -95.82 60.95 -69.07
C SER A 45 -96.45 59.59 -69.42
N GLN A 46 -97.42 59.14 -68.62
CA GLN A 46 -98.51 58.34 -69.19
C GLN A 46 -99.86 58.87 -68.74
N SER A 47 -100.41 59.71 -69.63
CA SER A 47 -101.79 60.20 -69.71
C SER A 47 -102.82 59.09 -70.00
N ASN A 48 -102.63 57.89 -69.43
CA ASN A 48 -103.53 56.75 -69.58
C ASN A 48 -103.68 56.00 -68.25
N ALA A 49 -104.40 56.60 -67.31
CA ALA A 49 -104.63 56.06 -65.96
C ALA A 49 -105.22 54.63 -65.94
N ALA A 50 -105.88 54.21 -67.01
CA ALA A 50 -106.52 52.91 -67.18
C ALA A 50 -105.54 51.69 -67.19
N GLY A 51 -104.30 51.86 -67.67
CA GLY A 51 -103.32 50.76 -67.72
C GLY A 51 -102.44 50.63 -66.46
N PHE A 52 -102.14 51.76 -65.83
CA PHE A 52 -101.14 51.86 -64.76
C PHE A 52 -101.60 51.19 -63.45
N ILE A 53 -102.85 51.38 -63.06
CA ILE A 53 -103.42 50.75 -61.86
C ILE A 53 -103.38 49.22 -61.97
N LYS A 54 -103.59 48.66 -63.17
CA LYS A 54 -103.48 47.22 -63.42
C LYS A 54 -102.05 46.71 -63.25
N SER A 55 -101.02 47.49 -63.60
CA SER A 55 -99.62 47.12 -63.35
C SER A 55 -99.22 47.20 -61.87
N VAL A 56 -99.81 48.13 -61.10
CA VAL A 56 -99.55 48.24 -59.65
C VAL A 56 -100.03 47.00 -58.90
N VAL A 57 -101.17 46.44 -59.29
CA VAL A 57 -101.78 45.28 -58.62
C VAL A 57 -101.48 43.93 -59.29
N ASN A 58 -100.61 43.91 -60.32
CA ASN A 58 -100.05 42.71 -60.94
C ASN A 58 -98.52 42.84 -61.13
N ALA A 59 -97.83 43.38 -60.11
CA ALA A 59 -96.41 43.63 -60.16
C ALA A 59 -95.60 42.33 -60.34
N ALA A 60 -94.50 42.38 -61.11
CA ALA A 60 -93.55 41.29 -61.19
C ALA A 60 -92.76 41.15 -59.87
N ALA A 61 -92.24 39.95 -59.58
CA ALA A 61 -91.49 39.71 -58.36
C ALA A 61 -90.18 40.56 -58.32
N PRO A 62 -89.76 41.09 -57.15
CA PRO A 62 -90.28 40.80 -55.80
C PRO A 62 -91.58 41.56 -55.47
N ASN A 63 -92.63 40.80 -55.10
CA ASN A 63 -93.99 41.29 -54.88
C ASN A 63 -94.63 40.63 -53.64
N LEU A 64 -95.71 41.23 -53.15
CA LEU A 64 -96.60 40.73 -52.12
C LEU A 64 -97.87 40.19 -52.77
N ASN A 65 -98.29 39.00 -52.36
CA ASN A 65 -99.61 38.49 -52.71
C ASN A 65 -100.67 39.32 -51.98
N ILE A 66 -101.62 39.87 -52.74
CA ILE A 66 -102.73 40.67 -52.22
C ILE A 66 -104.05 40.12 -52.73
N ALA A 67 -105.11 40.35 -51.95
CA ALA A 67 -106.47 40.13 -52.41
C ALA A 67 -107.01 41.43 -52.99
N ILE A 68 -107.65 41.36 -54.15
CA ILE A 68 -108.25 42.50 -54.85
C ILE A 68 -109.75 42.25 -54.96
N LYS A 69 -110.55 43.25 -54.58
CA LYS A 69 -111.99 43.30 -54.83
C LYS A 69 -112.30 44.47 -55.77
N GLN A 70 -113.00 44.17 -56.87
CA GLN A 70 -113.42 45.14 -57.87
C GLN A 70 -114.94 45.21 -58.01
N THR A 71 -115.46 46.39 -58.37
CA THR A 71 -116.85 46.64 -58.79
C THR A 71 -116.89 46.65 -60.32
N GLY A 72 -117.29 45.56 -61.00
CA GLY A 72 -117.36 45.44 -62.46
C GLY A 72 -116.41 44.41 -63.12
N GLU A 73 -116.54 44.18 -64.43
CA GLU A 73 -115.90 43.03 -65.13
C GLU A 73 -114.41 43.19 -65.53
N ASP A 74 -113.82 44.41 -65.51
CA ASP A 74 -112.47 44.65 -66.05
C ASP A 74 -111.60 45.58 -65.17
N ILE A 75 -110.49 45.05 -64.62
CA ILE A 75 -109.51 45.78 -63.78
C ILE A 75 -108.89 46.96 -64.54
N SER A 76 -108.78 46.89 -65.87
CA SER A 76 -108.15 47.94 -66.69
C SER A 76 -108.95 49.25 -66.77
N LYS A 77 -110.11 49.34 -66.12
CA LYS A 77 -110.91 50.57 -66.04
C LYS A 77 -110.79 51.27 -64.68
N ALA A 78 -110.02 50.69 -63.75
CA ALA A 78 -109.80 51.28 -62.45
C ALA A 78 -108.98 52.57 -62.53
N GLN A 79 -109.43 53.61 -61.81
CA GLN A 79 -108.81 54.93 -61.74
C GLN A 79 -108.11 55.19 -60.41
N SER A 80 -108.40 54.38 -59.38
CA SER A 80 -107.80 54.50 -58.05
C SER A 80 -107.76 53.17 -57.30
N ILE A 81 -106.89 53.08 -56.29
CA ILE A 81 -106.77 51.97 -55.35
C ILE A 81 -107.08 52.47 -53.93
N THR A 82 -107.87 51.71 -53.18
CA THR A 82 -108.03 51.85 -51.73
C THR A 82 -107.48 50.61 -51.05
N ALA A 83 -106.39 50.76 -50.32
CA ALA A 83 -105.78 49.70 -49.54
C ALA A 83 -106.33 49.67 -48.11
N LEU A 84 -106.77 48.51 -47.65
CA LEU A 84 -107.28 48.33 -46.30
C LEU A 84 -106.14 48.02 -45.32
N LEU A 85 -106.08 48.78 -44.24
CA LEU A 85 -105.10 48.60 -43.17
C LEU A 85 -105.79 48.53 -41.81
N VAL A 86 -105.33 47.63 -40.95
CA VAL A 86 -105.78 47.48 -39.56
C VAL A 86 -104.56 47.37 -38.65
N SER A 87 -104.73 47.63 -37.35
CA SER A 87 -103.68 47.46 -36.35
C SER A 87 -103.09 46.03 -36.36
N PRO A 88 -101.78 45.86 -36.11
CA PRO A 88 -101.14 44.56 -36.19
C PRO A 88 -101.76 43.55 -35.20
N GLU A 89 -102.20 43.99 -34.02
CA GLU A 89 -102.92 43.14 -33.07
C GLU A 89 -104.28 42.67 -33.60
N ALA A 90 -105.05 43.55 -34.25
CA ALA A 90 -106.35 43.19 -34.80
C ALA A 90 -106.19 42.34 -36.07
N TYR A 91 -105.11 42.52 -36.83
CA TYR A 91 -104.77 41.67 -37.96
C TYR A 91 -104.50 40.22 -37.53
N VAL A 92 -103.71 40.02 -36.48
CA VAL A 92 -103.46 38.70 -35.90
C VAL A 92 -104.76 38.06 -35.40
N VAL A 93 -105.60 38.83 -34.70
CA VAL A 93 -106.91 38.34 -34.24
C VAL A 93 -107.82 37.98 -35.41
N ALA A 94 -107.88 38.81 -36.46
CA ALA A 94 -108.70 38.55 -37.65
C ALA A 94 -108.29 37.25 -38.38
N LEU A 95 -106.98 36.97 -38.44
CA LEU A 95 -106.45 35.77 -39.09
C LEU A 95 -106.69 34.48 -38.31
N PHE A 96 -106.69 34.56 -36.98
CA PHE A 96 -106.51 33.38 -36.14
C PHE A 96 -107.54 33.19 -35.03
N ALA A 97 -108.46 34.13 -34.78
CA ALA A 97 -109.42 34.04 -33.67
C ALA A 97 -110.26 32.74 -33.65
N SER A 98 -110.40 32.06 -34.78
CA SER A 98 -111.18 30.83 -34.93
C SER A 98 -110.37 29.53 -34.85
N ARG A 99 -109.03 29.58 -34.64
CA ARG A 99 -108.18 28.36 -34.60
C ARG A 99 -106.90 28.52 -33.77
N PRO A 100 -106.37 27.42 -33.21
CA PRO A 100 -105.05 27.42 -32.58
C PRO A 100 -103.92 27.67 -33.61
N VAL A 101 -102.87 28.38 -33.18
CA VAL A 101 -101.78 28.87 -34.05
C VAL A 101 -100.42 28.44 -33.52
N LYS A 102 -99.50 28.08 -34.41
CA LYS A 102 -98.09 27.82 -34.07
C LYS A 102 -97.31 29.14 -34.06
N GLU A 103 -96.30 29.26 -33.20
CA GLU A 103 -95.46 30.46 -33.10
C GLU A 103 -94.88 30.91 -34.45
N ALA A 104 -94.43 29.97 -35.28
CA ALA A 104 -93.94 30.26 -36.64
C ALA A 104 -95.02 30.84 -37.58
N GLU A 105 -96.29 30.45 -37.46
CA GLU A 105 -97.40 31.02 -38.23
C GLU A 105 -97.71 32.46 -37.79
N LEU A 106 -97.52 32.76 -36.51
CA LEU A 106 -97.72 34.09 -35.93
C LEU A 106 -96.61 35.06 -36.38
N SER A 107 -95.34 34.64 -36.29
CA SER A 107 -94.20 35.45 -36.76
C SER A 107 -94.28 35.74 -38.26
N ASN A 108 -94.63 34.73 -39.08
CA ASN A 108 -94.82 34.92 -40.52
C ASN A 108 -96.00 35.85 -40.82
N ALA A 109 -97.10 35.80 -40.06
CA ALA A 109 -98.23 36.71 -40.25
C ALA A 109 -97.84 38.18 -39.96
N LEU A 110 -97.09 38.43 -38.88
CA LEU A 110 -96.60 39.76 -38.52
C LEU A 110 -95.59 40.30 -39.53
N GLU A 111 -94.70 39.45 -40.03
CA GLU A 111 -93.74 39.83 -41.08
C GLU A 111 -94.44 40.18 -42.40
N ASN A 112 -95.46 39.40 -42.79
CA ASN A 112 -96.30 39.71 -43.95
C ASN A 112 -97.09 41.01 -43.77
N TRP A 113 -97.64 41.27 -42.57
CA TRP A 113 -98.32 42.52 -42.26
C TRP A 113 -97.37 43.72 -42.36
N ASN A 114 -96.17 43.61 -41.79
CA ASN A 114 -95.17 44.68 -41.81
C ASN A 114 -94.68 44.98 -43.24
N SER A 115 -94.44 43.94 -44.04
CA SER A 115 -94.08 44.06 -45.45
C SER A 115 -95.18 44.75 -46.25
N TYR A 116 -96.44 44.37 -46.01
CA TYR A 116 -97.60 45.02 -46.62
C TYR A 116 -97.74 46.48 -46.20
N PHE A 117 -97.65 46.78 -44.90
CA PHE A 117 -97.73 48.15 -44.38
C PHE A 117 -96.67 49.07 -45.00
N LYS A 118 -95.40 48.62 -45.09
CA LYS A 118 -94.32 49.37 -45.74
C LYS A 118 -94.58 49.58 -47.23
N ALA A 119 -95.05 48.55 -47.94
CA ALA A 119 -95.40 48.67 -49.35
C ALA A 119 -96.53 49.69 -49.56
N LEU A 120 -97.57 49.68 -48.71
CA LEU A 120 -98.66 50.64 -48.78
C LEU A 120 -98.18 52.08 -48.58
N GLN A 121 -97.32 52.32 -47.58
CA GLN A 121 -96.78 53.66 -47.33
C GLN A 121 -96.00 54.20 -48.53
N GLN A 122 -95.19 53.35 -49.18
CA GLN A 122 -94.45 53.73 -50.39
C GLN A 122 -95.37 54.04 -51.57
N HIS A 123 -96.40 53.21 -51.80
CA HIS A 123 -97.34 53.42 -52.90
C HIS A 123 -98.24 54.64 -52.66
N GLN A 124 -98.68 54.90 -51.43
CA GLN A 124 -99.43 56.11 -51.09
C GLN A 124 -98.58 57.37 -51.29
N TYR A 125 -97.30 57.33 -50.94
CA TYR A 125 -96.37 58.45 -51.15
C TYR A 125 -96.16 58.75 -52.64
N LEU A 126 -96.03 57.72 -53.49
CA LEU A 126 -95.72 57.88 -54.92
C LEU A 126 -96.95 58.17 -55.79
N LEU A 127 -98.10 57.56 -55.48
CA LEU A 127 -99.31 57.64 -56.33
C LEU A 127 -100.31 58.69 -55.86
N GLY A 128 -100.08 59.29 -54.69
CA GLY A 128 -100.91 60.35 -54.13
C GLY A 128 -102.39 59.95 -54.08
N GLU A 129 -103.27 60.81 -54.59
CA GLU A 129 -104.72 60.61 -54.55
C GLU A 129 -105.22 59.35 -55.29
N GLN A 130 -104.41 58.78 -56.19
CA GLN A 130 -104.76 57.53 -56.88
C GLN A 130 -104.58 56.29 -55.99
N PHE A 131 -103.89 56.40 -54.85
CA PHE A 131 -103.69 55.31 -53.90
C PHE A 131 -103.96 55.79 -52.46
N SER A 132 -105.07 55.33 -51.89
CA SER A 132 -105.49 55.73 -50.54
C SER A 132 -105.38 54.55 -49.56
N ILE A 133 -104.89 54.80 -48.35
CA ILE A 133 -104.95 53.83 -47.25
C ILE A 133 -106.20 54.13 -46.41
N LYS A 134 -107.08 53.14 -46.25
CA LYS A 134 -108.24 53.22 -45.37
C LYS A 134 -107.96 52.44 -44.09
N LEU A 135 -107.84 53.16 -42.98
CA LEU A 135 -107.66 52.59 -41.65
C LEU A 135 -109.00 52.02 -41.13
N LEU A 136 -108.98 50.76 -40.70
CA LEU A 136 -110.14 50.10 -40.12
C LEU A 136 -110.08 50.14 -38.59
N SER A 137 -111.19 50.53 -37.95
CA SER A 137 -111.29 50.62 -36.50
C SER A 137 -111.38 49.24 -35.85
N ASN A 138 -110.78 49.09 -34.67
CA ASN A 138 -110.92 47.89 -33.82
C ASN A 138 -112.33 47.72 -33.23
N SER A 139 -113.20 48.74 -33.35
CA SER A 139 -114.58 48.70 -32.88
C SER A 139 -115.49 47.73 -33.64
N VAL A 140 -115.06 47.23 -34.80
CA VAL A 140 -115.81 46.25 -35.61
C VAL A 140 -115.68 44.81 -35.06
N LEU A 141 -114.72 44.56 -34.17
CA LEU A 141 -114.52 43.27 -33.50
C LEU A 141 -115.59 43.01 -32.42
N SER A 142 -115.92 41.73 -32.17
CA SER A 142 -116.73 41.34 -31.01
C SER A 142 -116.01 41.68 -29.69
N ASN A 143 -116.74 41.83 -28.58
CA ASN A 143 -116.15 42.15 -27.26
C ASN A 143 -115.04 41.16 -26.85
N GLU A 144 -115.19 39.89 -27.20
CA GLU A 144 -114.22 38.83 -26.93
C GLU A 144 -112.96 39.00 -27.79
N GLN A 145 -113.12 39.36 -29.07
CA GLN A 145 -112.01 39.63 -29.98
C GLN A 145 -111.28 40.94 -29.64
N GLN A 146 -111.95 41.94 -29.07
CA GLN A 146 -111.32 43.16 -28.58
C GLN A 146 -110.43 42.88 -27.36
N ALA A 147 -110.89 42.05 -26.41
CA ALA A 147 -110.09 41.62 -25.27
C ALA A 147 -108.86 40.80 -25.70
N LEU A 148 -109.03 39.94 -26.71
CA LEU A 148 -107.93 39.19 -27.30
C LEU A 148 -106.93 40.11 -28.00
N ALA A 149 -107.39 41.09 -28.78
CA ALA A 149 -106.53 42.08 -29.44
C ALA A 149 -105.71 42.89 -28.43
N GLN A 150 -106.29 43.26 -27.28
CA GLN A 150 -105.55 43.96 -26.22
C GLN A 150 -104.46 43.08 -25.57
N THR A 151 -104.71 41.78 -25.46
CA THR A 151 -103.73 40.82 -24.94
C THR A 151 -102.58 40.64 -25.93
N VAL A 152 -102.89 40.48 -27.22
CA VAL A 152 -101.90 40.42 -28.30
C VAL A 152 -101.06 41.70 -28.33
N ARG A 153 -101.68 42.87 -28.21
CA ARG A 153 -101.00 44.17 -28.13
C ARG A 153 -99.99 44.24 -26.96
N CYS A 154 -100.35 43.74 -25.78
CA CYS A 154 -99.42 43.70 -24.64
C CYS A 154 -98.25 42.75 -24.88
N ALA A 155 -98.50 41.60 -25.52
CA ALA A 155 -97.46 40.64 -25.88
C ALA A 155 -96.49 41.21 -26.93
N LEU A 156 -97.02 41.87 -27.96
CA LEU A 156 -96.21 42.52 -29.00
C LEU A 156 -95.33 43.64 -28.42
N LYS A 157 -95.78 44.37 -27.38
CA LYS A 157 -94.95 45.37 -26.67
C LYS A 157 -93.77 44.77 -25.91
N GLY A 158 -93.85 43.51 -25.51
CA GLY A 158 -92.82 42.84 -24.69
C GLY A 158 -91.60 42.38 -25.48
N ASN A 159 -91.67 42.33 -26.81
CA ASN A 159 -90.55 41.97 -27.68
C ASN A 159 -90.11 43.19 -28.50
N ILE A 160 -88.80 43.46 -28.55
CA ILE A 160 -88.23 44.66 -29.20
C ILE A 160 -88.67 44.79 -30.66
N ASP A 161 -88.56 43.72 -31.45
CA ASP A 161 -88.85 43.74 -32.89
C ASP A 161 -90.36 43.90 -33.18
N SER A 162 -91.20 43.29 -32.34
CA SER A 162 -92.67 43.39 -32.45
C SER A 162 -93.21 44.72 -31.92
N ASN A 163 -92.56 45.29 -30.91
CA ASN A 163 -92.91 46.59 -30.35
C ASN A 163 -92.57 47.73 -31.33
N GLU A 164 -91.50 47.58 -32.11
CA GLU A 164 -91.16 48.52 -33.18
C GLU A 164 -92.27 48.57 -34.25
N ILE A 165 -92.82 47.42 -34.66
CA ILE A 165 -93.94 47.33 -35.60
C ILE A 165 -95.19 48.06 -35.06
N LEU A 166 -95.50 47.87 -33.77
CA LEU A 166 -96.60 48.57 -33.09
C LEU A 166 -96.40 50.08 -33.06
N GLN A 167 -95.20 50.54 -32.71
CA GLN A 167 -94.89 51.97 -32.66
C GLN A 167 -94.94 52.63 -34.04
N GLN A 168 -94.49 51.94 -35.10
CA GLN A 168 -94.59 52.43 -36.48
C GLN A 168 -96.05 52.58 -36.94
N PHE A 169 -96.93 51.66 -36.56
CA PHE A 169 -98.37 51.76 -36.81
C PHE A 169 -99.02 52.89 -35.99
N GLU A 170 -98.72 52.96 -34.69
CA GLU A 170 -99.30 53.97 -33.79
C GLU A 170 -98.95 55.38 -34.25
N GLY A 171 -97.71 55.62 -34.68
CA GLY A 171 -97.28 56.89 -35.28
C GLY A 171 -97.98 57.24 -36.59
N PHE A 172 -98.51 56.26 -37.32
CA PHE A 172 -99.32 56.47 -38.53
C PHE A 172 -100.80 56.75 -38.23
N SER A 173 -101.31 56.34 -37.07
CA SER A 173 -102.76 56.29 -36.75
C SER A 173 -103.31 57.43 -35.89
N VAL A 174 -102.52 58.46 -35.59
CA VAL A 174 -102.93 59.53 -34.66
C VAL A 174 -103.94 60.47 -35.32
N ASP A 175 -105.21 60.34 -34.92
CA ASP A 175 -106.18 61.43 -34.97
C ASP A 175 -107.02 61.48 -33.69
N ASP A 176 -107.31 62.73 -33.31
CA ASP A 176 -107.83 63.25 -32.06
C ASP A 176 -109.16 62.65 -31.54
N ASN A 177 -109.31 62.77 -30.22
CA ASN A 177 -110.56 62.97 -29.48
C ASN A 177 -111.44 61.77 -29.03
N THR A 178 -111.35 61.55 -27.71
CA THR A 178 -112.44 61.57 -26.71
C THR A 178 -113.69 60.72 -26.94
N GLU A 179 -113.78 59.58 -26.24
CA GLU A 179 -115.06 58.87 -26.03
C GLU A 179 -115.80 59.32 -24.75
N SER A 180 -117.12 59.50 -24.93
CA SER A 180 -118.11 60.08 -24.02
C SER A 180 -118.44 59.19 -22.79
N TRP A 181 -118.53 59.84 -21.63
CA TRP A 181 -118.84 59.29 -20.30
C TRP A 181 -120.10 58.40 -20.23
N ALA A 182 -121.05 58.55 -21.17
CA ALA A 182 -122.27 57.75 -21.19
C ALA A 182 -122.05 56.27 -21.61
N LYS A 183 -121.02 55.97 -22.43
CA LYS A 183 -120.65 54.58 -22.77
C LYS A 183 -119.91 53.87 -21.63
N VAL A 184 -119.15 54.62 -20.82
CA VAL A 184 -118.45 54.10 -19.63
C VAL A 184 -119.44 53.69 -18.53
N VAL A 185 -120.54 54.42 -18.34
CA VAL A 185 -121.54 54.12 -17.29
C VAL A 185 -122.39 52.89 -17.64
N HIS A 186 -122.77 52.67 -18.90
CA HIS A 186 -123.53 51.48 -19.30
C HIS A 186 -122.70 50.19 -19.18
N PHE A 187 -121.42 50.23 -19.57
CA PHE A 187 -120.47 49.13 -19.36
C PHE A 187 -120.22 48.86 -17.86
N SER A 188 -120.17 49.90 -17.02
CA SER A 188 -119.94 49.77 -15.58
C SER A 188 -121.12 49.13 -14.81
N LEU A 189 -122.37 49.35 -15.25
CA LEU A 189 -123.55 48.77 -14.59
C LEU A 189 -123.77 47.29 -14.96
N GLN A 190 -123.34 46.85 -16.15
CA GLN A 190 -123.40 45.44 -16.56
C GLN A 190 -122.28 44.60 -15.90
N GLN A 191 -121.17 45.21 -15.47
CA GLN A 191 -120.10 44.59 -14.67
C GLN A 191 -120.44 44.43 -13.18
N TYR A 192 -121.43 45.17 -12.64
CA TYR A 192 -121.80 45.09 -11.22
C TYR A 192 -122.43 43.73 -10.84
N GLN A 193 -123.14 43.07 -11.78
CA GLN A 193 -123.70 41.73 -11.55
C GLN A 193 -122.64 40.61 -11.65
N SER A 194 -121.56 40.80 -12.41
CA SER A 194 -120.38 39.91 -12.39
C SER A 194 -119.49 40.10 -11.14
N LEU A 195 -119.54 41.28 -10.52
CA LEU A 195 -118.77 41.64 -9.32
C LEU A 195 -119.20 40.92 -8.03
N ILE A 196 -120.44 40.43 -7.95
CA ILE A 196 -120.89 39.66 -6.77
C ILE A 196 -120.24 38.27 -6.74
N SER A 197 -119.99 37.64 -7.89
CA SER A 197 -119.24 36.38 -7.98
C SER A 197 -117.73 36.60 -7.77
N ALA A 198 -117.21 37.78 -8.15
CA ALA A 198 -115.81 38.18 -7.90
C ALA A 198 -115.52 38.53 -6.42
N LYS A 199 -116.52 38.88 -5.61
CA LYS A 199 -116.33 39.21 -4.17
C LYS A 199 -115.81 38.01 -3.36
N ASN A 200 -116.18 36.78 -3.73
CA ASN A 200 -115.66 35.57 -3.09
C ASN A 200 -114.27 35.14 -3.62
N GLU A 201 -113.86 35.58 -4.82
CA GLU A 201 -112.48 35.44 -5.30
C GLU A 201 -111.55 36.54 -4.78
N ASN A 202 -112.05 37.76 -4.51
CA ASN A 202 -111.21 38.87 -4.07
C ASN A 202 -110.66 38.66 -2.65
N ALA A 203 -111.42 37.99 -1.76
CA ALA A 203 -110.90 37.57 -0.46
C ALA A 203 -109.74 36.54 -0.56
N LYS A 204 -109.73 35.70 -1.61
CA LYS A 204 -108.59 34.81 -1.91
C LYS A 204 -107.42 35.56 -2.55
N LYS A 205 -107.68 36.57 -3.38
CA LYS A 205 -106.64 37.43 -3.99
C LYS A 205 -105.99 38.37 -2.97
N ASP A 206 -106.71 38.88 -1.97
CA ASP A 206 -106.12 39.66 -0.86
C ASP A 206 -105.26 38.80 0.07
N LEU A 207 -105.64 37.54 0.31
CA LEU A 207 -104.78 36.57 1.00
C LEU A 207 -103.52 36.24 0.18
N LEU A 208 -103.63 36.08 -1.13
CA LEU A 208 -102.47 35.85 -2.02
C LEU A 208 -101.60 37.11 -2.18
N LEU A 209 -102.17 38.31 -2.17
CA LEU A 209 -101.42 39.57 -2.24
C LEU A 209 -100.69 39.87 -0.94
N ASN A 210 -101.28 39.58 0.21
CA ASN A 210 -100.60 39.66 1.50
C ASN A 210 -99.54 38.55 1.65
N ALA A 211 -99.80 37.34 1.15
CA ALA A 211 -98.80 36.28 1.07
C ALA A 211 -97.62 36.69 0.18
N ALA A 212 -97.88 37.25 -1.01
CA ALA A 212 -96.84 37.73 -1.92
C ALA A 212 -96.09 38.97 -1.39
N LYS A 213 -96.75 39.85 -0.63
CA LYS A 213 -96.09 40.96 0.08
C LYS A 213 -95.17 40.46 1.19
N ASN A 214 -95.64 39.52 2.00
CA ASN A 214 -94.81 38.90 3.05
C ASN A 214 -93.65 38.11 2.44
N GLU A 215 -93.86 37.46 1.30
CA GLU A 215 -92.81 36.76 0.56
C GLU A 215 -91.81 37.74 -0.06
N LYS A 216 -92.28 38.86 -0.62
CA LYS A 216 -91.41 39.96 -1.09
C LYS A 216 -90.59 40.56 0.05
N GLU A 217 -91.19 40.84 1.20
CA GLU A 217 -90.47 41.33 2.39
C GLU A 217 -89.48 40.29 2.92
N GLY A 218 -89.84 39.00 2.86
CA GLY A 218 -88.94 37.88 3.17
C GLY A 218 -87.75 37.79 2.22
N ILE A 219 -87.97 37.97 0.92
CA ILE A 219 -86.92 38.00 -0.11
C ILE A 219 -86.05 39.25 0.06
N GLU A 220 -86.62 40.44 0.28
CA GLU A 220 -85.84 41.67 0.51
C GLU A 220 -85.00 41.57 1.79
N LYS A 221 -85.52 40.93 2.83
CA LYS A 221 -84.76 40.63 4.06
C LYS A 221 -83.64 39.63 3.79
N ALA A 222 -83.92 38.52 3.11
CA ALA A 222 -82.92 37.53 2.74
C ALA A 222 -81.83 38.11 1.83
N LEU A 223 -82.18 39.02 0.92
CA LEU A 223 -81.23 39.66 0.01
C LEU A 223 -80.33 40.67 0.74
N LYS A 224 -80.85 41.37 1.76
CA LYS A 224 -80.03 42.17 2.69
C LYS A 224 -79.09 41.30 3.53
N GLU A 225 -79.59 40.18 4.05
CA GLU A 225 -78.78 39.21 4.81
C GLU A 225 -77.65 38.63 3.94
N GLN A 226 -77.95 38.22 2.70
CA GLN A 226 -76.93 37.76 1.75
C GLN A 226 -75.94 38.87 1.36
N HIS A 227 -76.39 40.12 1.23
CA HIS A 227 -75.48 41.22 0.92
C HIS A 227 -74.49 41.49 2.05
N GLU A 228 -74.95 41.48 3.29
CA GLU A 228 -74.07 41.59 4.46
C GLU A 228 -73.17 40.35 4.62
N GLU A 229 -73.65 39.15 4.29
CA GLU A 229 -72.83 37.93 4.28
C GLU A 229 -71.72 38.00 3.22
N VAL A 230 -72.01 38.50 2.00
CA VAL A 230 -71.01 38.72 0.95
C VAL A 230 -69.99 39.78 1.37
N LYS A 231 -70.42 40.83 2.05
CA LYS A 231 -69.53 41.88 2.56
C LYS A 231 -68.61 41.34 3.67
N LEU A 232 -69.15 40.52 4.57
CA LEU A 232 -68.38 39.82 5.60
C LEU A 232 -67.38 38.83 4.99
N ASN A 233 -67.81 38.05 3.99
CA ASN A 233 -66.95 37.12 3.28
C ASN A 233 -65.84 37.85 2.51
N LYS A 234 -66.12 39.01 1.92
CA LYS A 234 -65.10 39.85 1.27
C LYS A 234 -64.05 40.34 2.27
N GLN A 235 -64.47 40.79 3.46
CA GLN A 235 -63.55 41.16 4.54
C GLN A 235 -62.73 39.95 5.00
N LYS A 236 -63.36 38.78 5.15
CA LYS A 236 -62.68 37.54 5.54
C LYS A 236 -61.65 37.10 4.50
N ILE A 237 -61.96 37.22 3.20
CA ILE A 237 -61.02 36.93 2.11
C ILE A 237 -59.83 37.89 2.14
N GLN A 238 -60.04 39.18 2.39
CA GLN A 238 -58.93 40.13 2.54
C GLN A 238 -58.01 39.80 3.72
N VAL A 239 -58.58 39.42 4.87
CA VAL A 239 -57.79 39.00 6.03
C VAL A 239 -56.98 37.74 5.70
N LEU A 240 -57.63 36.73 5.11
CA LEU A 240 -56.96 35.48 4.71
C LEU A 240 -55.87 35.70 3.65
N GLN A 241 -56.05 36.66 2.74
CA GLN A 241 -55.02 37.03 1.77
C GLN A 241 -53.80 37.65 2.44
N GLY A 242 -53.99 38.55 3.41
CA GLY A 242 -52.89 39.10 4.21
C GLY A 242 -52.19 38.05 5.07
N GLU A 243 -52.95 37.13 5.67
CA GLU A 243 -52.39 35.97 6.38
C GLU A 243 -51.59 35.05 5.46
N LEU A 244 -52.05 34.84 4.22
CA LEU A 244 -51.33 34.04 3.23
C LEU A 244 -50.03 34.72 2.80
N GLU A 245 -50.04 36.03 2.52
CA GLU A 245 -48.83 36.79 2.17
C GLU A 245 -47.80 36.79 3.31
N THR A 246 -48.26 36.95 4.56
CA THR A 246 -47.37 36.85 5.73
C THR A 246 -46.82 35.43 5.91
N LYS A 247 -47.62 34.39 5.67
CA LYS A 247 -47.13 33.01 5.70
C LYS A 247 -46.18 32.69 4.55
N GLU A 248 -46.40 33.25 3.36
CA GLU A 248 -45.50 33.06 2.21
C GLU A 248 -44.16 33.76 2.42
N THR A 249 -44.16 34.97 3.00
CA THR A 249 -42.92 35.67 3.37
C THR A 249 -42.17 34.95 4.49
N GLU A 250 -42.88 34.41 5.49
CA GLU A 250 -42.30 33.55 6.53
C GLU A 250 -41.72 32.26 5.94
N ALA A 251 -42.43 31.61 5.01
CA ALA A 251 -41.95 30.42 4.31
C ALA A 251 -40.69 30.68 3.48
N LYS A 252 -40.63 31.81 2.75
CA LYS A 252 -39.43 32.24 2.01
C LYS A 252 -38.25 32.51 2.94
N LYS A 253 -38.49 33.16 4.08
CA LYS A 253 -37.46 33.38 5.10
C LYS A 253 -36.94 32.06 5.69
N ASN A 254 -37.84 31.13 5.99
CA ASN A 254 -37.46 29.81 6.49
C ASN A 254 -36.72 29.00 5.41
N GLN A 255 -37.11 29.10 4.15
CA GLN A 255 -36.41 28.46 3.04
C GLN A 255 -34.98 28.99 2.87
N ALA A 256 -34.79 30.31 2.99
CA ALA A 256 -33.47 30.93 3.00
C ALA A 256 -32.63 30.46 4.20
N ALA A 257 -33.22 30.42 5.40
CA ALA A 257 -32.54 29.91 6.61
C ALA A 257 -32.16 28.43 6.49
N ILE A 258 -33.01 27.59 5.89
CA ILE A 258 -32.71 26.18 5.61
C ILE A 258 -31.55 26.05 4.61
N ALA A 259 -31.52 26.88 3.56
CA ALA A 259 -30.42 26.88 2.61
C ALA A 259 -29.09 27.27 3.28
N GLU A 260 -29.12 28.28 4.16
CA GLU A 260 -27.96 28.73 4.94
C GLU A 260 -27.47 27.66 5.93
N LEU A 261 -28.39 27.04 6.69
CA LEU A 261 -28.07 25.90 7.57
C LEU A 261 -27.53 24.69 6.80
N THR A 262 -28.04 24.44 5.59
CA THR A 262 -27.56 23.35 4.73
C THR A 262 -26.15 23.65 4.21
N GLN A 263 -25.84 24.91 3.92
CA GLN A 263 -24.49 25.33 3.56
C GLN A 263 -23.54 25.20 4.75
N GLN A 264 -23.92 25.71 5.93
CA GLN A 264 -23.13 25.58 7.15
C GLN A 264 -22.86 24.11 7.50
N ASN A 265 -23.84 23.22 7.37
CA ASN A 265 -23.63 21.78 7.58
C ASN A 265 -22.65 21.18 6.58
N ARG A 266 -22.64 21.63 5.32
CA ARG A 266 -21.65 21.19 4.33
C ARG A 266 -20.25 21.66 4.68
N ASP A 267 -20.12 22.92 5.11
CA ASP A 267 -18.85 23.52 5.50
C ASP A 267 -18.29 22.84 6.75
N ILE A 268 -19.11 22.65 7.79
CA ILE A 268 -18.75 21.90 9.00
C ILE A 268 -18.33 20.47 8.68
N ASN A 269 -19.06 19.78 7.79
CA ASN A 269 -18.68 18.42 7.39
C ASN A 269 -17.35 18.39 6.64
N SER A 270 -17.06 19.41 5.82
CA SER A 270 -15.76 19.55 5.15
C SER A 270 -14.64 19.81 6.16
N GLU A 271 -14.84 20.72 7.11
CA GLU A 271 -13.90 21.01 8.20
C GLU A 271 -13.67 19.77 9.08
N LEU A 272 -14.71 19.01 9.39
CA LEU A 272 -14.62 17.79 10.19
C LEU A 272 -13.89 16.67 9.43
N ALA A 273 -14.09 16.57 8.11
CA ALA A 273 -13.31 15.66 7.27
C ALA A 273 -11.83 16.06 7.21
N GLN A 274 -11.54 17.36 7.10
CA GLN A 274 -10.18 17.89 7.14
C GLN A 274 -9.52 17.62 8.50
N ALA A 275 -10.17 17.99 9.61
CA ALA A 275 -9.69 17.77 10.96
C ALA A 275 -9.50 16.27 11.27
N SER A 276 -10.36 15.39 10.75
CA SER A 276 -10.19 13.94 10.84
C SER A 276 -8.95 13.46 10.07
N GLY A 277 -8.69 14.03 8.89
CA GLY A 277 -7.47 13.79 8.12
C GLY A 277 -6.21 14.26 8.84
N GLU A 278 -6.23 15.49 9.38
CA GLU A 278 -5.14 16.07 10.17
C GLU A 278 -4.89 15.25 11.45
N ASN A 279 -5.94 14.81 12.14
CA ASN A 279 -5.81 13.98 13.34
C ASN A 279 -5.24 12.59 13.00
N LYS A 280 -5.63 11.98 11.88
CA LYS A 280 -5.00 10.74 11.39
C LYS A 280 -3.52 10.94 11.08
N ALA A 281 -3.15 12.06 10.45
CA ALA A 281 -1.77 12.40 10.16
C ALA A 281 -0.96 12.62 11.45
N LEU A 282 -1.52 13.34 12.44
CA LEU A 282 -0.89 13.56 13.75
C LEU A 282 -0.74 12.26 14.55
N VAL A 283 -1.73 11.36 14.50
CA VAL A 283 -1.63 10.04 15.14
C VAL A 283 -0.57 9.18 14.46
N ALA A 284 -0.48 9.22 13.12
CA ALA A 284 0.57 8.53 12.39
C ALA A 284 1.97 9.07 12.76
N GLU A 285 2.13 10.40 12.82
CA GLU A 285 3.38 11.03 13.23
C GLU A 285 3.73 10.71 14.69
N SER A 286 2.75 10.76 15.60
CA SER A 286 2.95 10.41 17.01
C SER A 286 3.36 8.95 17.19
N ASN A 287 2.76 8.02 16.43
CA ASN A 287 3.15 6.62 16.45
C ASN A 287 4.57 6.41 15.89
N LYS A 288 4.92 7.12 14.82
CA LYS A 288 6.28 7.11 14.26
C LYS A 288 7.29 7.62 15.29
N GLN A 289 7.01 8.75 15.93
CA GLN A 289 7.89 9.35 16.94
C GLN A 289 8.01 8.46 18.19
N LYS A 290 6.95 7.75 18.56
CA LYS A 290 6.99 6.75 19.64
C LYS A 290 7.90 5.57 19.27
N SER A 291 7.82 5.07 18.03
CA SER A 291 8.71 4.02 17.54
C SER A 291 10.17 4.46 17.44
N GLU A 292 10.44 5.72 17.06
CA GLU A 292 11.78 6.31 17.07
C GLU A 292 12.33 6.45 18.51
N ASN A 293 11.49 6.82 19.47
CA ASN A 293 11.90 6.89 20.88
C ASN A 293 12.18 5.51 21.47
N GLU A 294 11.34 4.50 21.18
CA GLU A 294 11.58 3.11 21.60
C GLU A 294 12.89 2.57 21.00
N LEU A 295 13.19 2.95 19.75
CA LEU A 295 14.46 2.63 19.10
C LEU A 295 15.66 3.28 19.80
N LEU A 296 15.58 4.58 20.12
CA LEU A 296 16.63 5.29 20.84
C LEU A 296 16.90 4.65 22.21
N VAL A 297 15.85 4.20 22.92
CA VAL A 297 16.01 3.47 24.18
C VAL A 297 16.74 2.14 23.99
N LEU A 298 16.39 1.37 22.95
CA LEU A 298 17.09 0.12 22.64
C LEU A 298 18.56 0.34 22.27
N GLN A 299 18.86 1.40 21.51
CA GLN A 299 20.24 1.78 21.18
C GLN A 299 21.04 2.18 22.43
N ILE A 300 20.44 2.94 23.35
CA ILE A 300 21.08 3.29 24.62
C ILE A 300 21.34 2.04 25.47
N GLN A 301 20.40 1.10 25.52
CA GLN A 301 20.52 -0.14 26.27
C GLN A 301 21.65 -1.02 25.70
N GLN A 302 21.71 -1.19 24.37
CA GLN A 302 22.75 -1.95 23.71
C GLN A 302 24.13 -1.30 23.90
N LEU A 303 24.24 0.03 23.75
CA LEU A 303 25.49 0.75 24.02
C LEU A 303 25.93 0.60 25.48
N GLN A 304 24.99 0.53 26.44
CA GLN A 304 25.32 0.26 27.83
C GLN A 304 25.86 -1.16 28.02
N GLU A 305 25.23 -2.17 27.41
CA GLU A 305 25.70 -3.57 27.47
C GLU A 305 27.08 -3.73 26.83
N GLU A 306 27.33 -3.10 25.68
CA GLU A 306 28.64 -3.09 25.03
C GLU A 306 29.69 -2.38 25.89
N LEU A 307 29.35 -1.26 26.52
CA LEU A 307 30.27 -0.55 27.41
C LEU A 307 30.63 -1.38 28.64
N GLU A 308 29.66 -2.11 29.20
CA GLU A 308 29.83 -2.97 30.37
C GLU A 308 30.67 -4.21 30.01
N ALA A 309 30.43 -4.82 28.85
CA ALA A 309 31.26 -5.89 28.30
C ALA A 309 32.71 -5.45 28.10
N VAL A 310 32.94 -4.28 27.48
CA VAL A 310 34.27 -3.67 27.30
C VAL A 310 34.95 -3.41 28.65
N PHE A 311 34.20 -2.98 29.67
CA PHE A 311 34.76 -2.78 31.01
C PHE A 311 35.24 -4.09 31.62
N THR A 312 34.45 -5.16 31.54
CA THR A 312 34.88 -6.49 31.99
C THR A 312 36.10 -7.00 31.22
N ASP A 313 36.14 -6.79 29.90
CA ASP A 313 37.25 -7.26 29.07
C ASP A 313 38.53 -6.45 29.33
N ALA A 314 38.41 -5.15 29.60
CA ALA A 314 39.51 -4.30 30.04
C ALA A 314 40.04 -4.71 31.42
N GLU A 315 39.16 -5.09 32.35
CA GLU A 315 39.56 -5.55 33.68
C GLU A 315 40.25 -6.92 33.60
N ASN A 316 39.74 -7.84 32.77
CA ASN A 316 40.40 -9.12 32.47
C ASN A 316 41.76 -8.92 31.80
N SER A 317 41.86 -7.96 30.87
CA SER A 317 43.10 -7.58 30.20
C SER A 317 44.13 -7.01 31.18
N LYS A 318 43.70 -6.22 32.18
CA LYS A 318 44.56 -5.77 33.27
C LYS A 318 45.13 -6.92 34.08
N VAL A 319 44.30 -7.93 34.38
CA VAL A 319 44.73 -9.12 35.12
C VAL A 319 45.75 -9.93 34.32
N THR A 320 45.54 -10.12 33.01
CA THR A 320 46.52 -10.80 32.16
C THR A 320 47.80 -9.99 31.98
N ILE A 321 47.73 -8.66 31.87
CA ILE A 321 48.92 -7.79 31.84
C ILE A 321 49.70 -7.92 33.15
N ALA A 322 49.04 -7.89 34.31
CA ALA A 322 49.71 -8.07 35.59
C ALA A 322 50.38 -9.46 35.70
N ASP A 323 49.72 -10.52 35.23
CA ASP A 323 50.31 -11.87 35.19
C ASP A 323 51.50 -11.96 34.23
N LEU A 324 51.44 -11.27 33.09
CA LEU A 324 52.55 -11.15 32.14
C LEU A 324 53.72 -10.33 32.70
N GLU A 325 53.46 -9.26 33.46
CA GLU A 325 54.50 -8.49 34.16
C GLU A 325 55.19 -9.33 35.25
N VAL A 326 54.42 -10.14 35.99
CA VAL A 326 54.99 -11.11 36.95
C VAL A 326 55.85 -12.16 36.23
N LYS A 327 55.37 -12.71 35.11
CA LYS A 327 56.17 -13.63 34.29
C LYS A 327 57.42 -12.98 33.71
N TYR A 328 57.32 -11.74 33.25
CA TYR A 328 58.45 -10.97 32.71
C TYR A 328 59.51 -10.71 33.78
N THR A 329 59.10 -10.32 34.99
CA THR A 329 60.01 -10.13 36.11
C THR A 329 60.65 -11.44 36.56
N ASP A 330 59.91 -12.56 36.57
CA ASP A 330 60.45 -13.89 36.87
C ASP A 330 61.44 -14.38 35.80
N ILE A 331 61.14 -14.16 34.52
CA ILE A 331 62.06 -14.47 33.40
C ILE A 331 63.32 -13.62 33.49
N ASN A 332 63.22 -12.32 33.76
CA ASN A 332 64.38 -11.46 33.93
C ASN A 332 65.22 -11.86 35.14
N ARG A 333 64.59 -12.28 36.25
CA ARG A 333 65.29 -12.84 37.41
C ARG A 333 66.04 -14.12 37.03
N LYS A 334 65.37 -15.06 36.35
CA LYS A 334 66.00 -16.30 35.85
C LYS A 334 67.13 -16.04 34.88
N LEU A 335 67.00 -15.03 34.00
CA LEU A 335 68.04 -14.61 33.08
C LEU A 335 69.24 -14.04 33.84
N ALA A 336 69.01 -13.19 34.86
CA ALA A 336 70.08 -12.64 35.69
C ALA A 336 70.79 -13.72 36.51
N GLU A 337 70.04 -14.68 37.07
CA GLU A 337 70.57 -15.87 37.75
C GLU A 337 71.43 -16.71 36.79
N ALA A 338 70.92 -17.05 35.61
CA ALA A 338 71.67 -17.79 34.59
C ALA A 338 72.93 -17.06 34.13
N ASN A 339 72.89 -15.72 34.01
CA ASN A 339 74.05 -14.92 33.62
C ASN A 339 75.11 -14.90 34.73
N SER A 340 74.68 -14.82 36.00
CA SER A 340 75.57 -14.91 37.16
C SER A 340 76.21 -16.30 37.29
N GLU A 341 75.44 -17.36 37.03
CA GLU A 341 75.92 -18.74 37.05
C GLU A 341 76.88 -19.00 35.88
N THR A 342 76.61 -18.43 34.70
CA THR A 342 77.53 -18.47 33.56
C THR A 342 78.86 -17.78 33.90
N GLN A 343 78.84 -16.61 34.55
CA GLN A 343 80.07 -15.95 35.00
C GLN A 343 80.82 -16.74 36.08
N PHE A 344 80.11 -17.42 36.98
CA PHE A 344 80.71 -18.30 37.98
C PHE A 344 81.43 -19.48 37.31
N LEU A 345 80.74 -20.16 36.38
CA LEU A 345 81.29 -21.29 35.61
C LEU A 345 82.50 -20.90 34.76
N ILE A 346 82.51 -19.71 34.15
CA ILE A 346 83.67 -19.17 33.42
C ILE A 346 84.87 -18.98 34.36
N LYS A 347 84.64 -18.48 35.58
CA LYS A 347 85.72 -18.32 36.58
C LYS A 347 86.23 -19.67 37.06
N GLU A 348 85.35 -20.62 37.35
CA GLU A 348 85.71 -21.96 37.80
C GLU A 348 86.51 -22.72 36.74
N ASN A 349 86.11 -22.65 35.46
CA ASN A 349 86.89 -23.24 34.36
C ASN A 349 88.29 -22.63 34.23
N LYS A 350 88.42 -21.32 34.49
CA LYS A 350 89.73 -20.65 34.47
C LYS A 350 90.62 -21.12 35.62
N VAL A 351 90.08 -21.22 36.83
CA VAL A 351 90.82 -21.75 37.99
C VAL A 351 91.26 -23.19 37.75
N ASN A 352 90.38 -24.05 37.24
CA ASN A 352 90.71 -25.44 36.93
C ASN A 352 91.77 -25.56 35.83
N ALA A 353 91.77 -24.64 34.84
CA ALA A 353 92.81 -24.59 33.81
C ALA A 353 94.17 -24.16 34.39
N ASP A 354 94.18 -23.18 35.30
CA ASP A 354 95.39 -22.71 35.98
C ASP A 354 95.97 -23.80 36.92
N GLU A 355 95.11 -24.55 37.62
CA GLU A 355 95.51 -25.67 38.50
C GLU A 355 96.08 -26.85 37.70
N ASN A 356 95.46 -27.19 36.56
CA ASN A 356 96.02 -28.20 35.64
C ASN A 356 97.40 -27.79 35.08
N ALA A 357 97.60 -26.51 34.75
CA ALA A 357 98.88 -26.00 34.29
C ALA A 357 99.96 -26.09 35.39
N LEU A 358 99.59 -25.80 36.64
CA LEU A 358 100.48 -25.91 37.79
C LEU A 358 100.90 -27.37 38.07
N LEU A 359 99.95 -28.31 38.04
CA LEU A 359 100.23 -29.74 38.20
C LEU A 359 101.16 -30.27 37.09
N GLN A 360 100.96 -29.83 35.84
CA GLN A 360 101.88 -30.18 34.75
C GLN A 360 103.30 -29.65 34.97
N LEU A 361 103.44 -28.41 35.48
CA LEU A 361 104.75 -27.85 35.82
C LEU A 361 105.44 -28.63 36.94
N GLN A 362 104.70 -29.05 37.97
CA GLN A 362 105.25 -29.86 39.06
C GLN A 362 105.70 -31.25 38.58
N ILE A 363 104.92 -31.91 37.72
CA ILE A 363 105.30 -33.19 37.10
C ILE A 363 106.60 -33.02 36.31
N GLN A 364 106.72 -31.96 35.52
CA GLN A 364 107.93 -31.68 34.73
C GLN A 364 109.16 -31.47 35.62
N GLN A 365 109.03 -30.70 36.70
CA GLN A 365 110.13 -30.45 37.64
C GLN A 365 110.61 -31.73 38.32
N LEU A 366 109.69 -32.56 38.81
CA LEU A 366 110.06 -33.82 39.47
C LEU A 366 110.69 -34.83 38.49
N GLN A 367 110.25 -34.84 37.23
CA GLN A 367 110.90 -35.64 36.19
C GLN A 367 112.36 -35.21 35.95
N GLU A 368 112.62 -33.89 35.90
CA GLU A 368 113.97 -33.35 35.75
C GLU A 368 114.86 -33.68 36.97
N GLU A 369 114.34 -33.54 38.19
CA GLU A 369 115.07 -33.90 39.42
C GLU A 369 115.38 -35.41 39.49
N LEU A 370 114.43 -36.25 39.08
CA LEU A 370 114.64 -37.70 38.99
C LEU A 370 115.72 -38.06 37.97
N GLU A 371 115.73 -37.43 36.79
CA GLU A 371 116.72 -37.67 35.73
C GLU A 371 118.14 -37.25 36.17
N VAL A 372 118.26 -36.12 36.87
CA VAL A 372 119.53 -35.66 37.46
C VAL A 372 120.03 -36.65 38.53
N THR A 373 119.13 -37.13 39.39
CA THR A 373 119.49 -38.06 40.48
C THR A 373 119.90 -39.43 39.91
N PHE A 374 119.20 -39.92 38.88
CA PHE A 374 119.55 -41.16 38.17
C PHE A 374 120.92 -41.07 37.48
N SER A 375 121.23 -39.91 36.89
CA SER A 375 122.55 -39.64 36.28
C SER A 375 123.67 -39.71 37.32
N LYS A 376 123.45 -39.14 38.52
CA LYS A 376 124.42 -39.24 39.64
C LYS A 376 124.57 -40.67 40.14
N LEU A 377 123.47 -41.41 40.32
CA LEU A 377 123.51 -42.82 40.72
C LEU A 377 124.37 -43.64 39.74
N THR A 378 124.15 -43.46 38.44
CA THR A 378 124.89 -44.16 37.38
C THR A 378 126.40 -43.85 37.48
N GLN A 379 126.76 -42.60 37.75
CA GLN A 379 128.14 -42.19 37.94
C GLN A 379 128.78 -42.84 39.18
N VAL A 380 128.07 -42.89 40.31
CA VAL A 380 128.54 -43.53 41.56
C VAL A 380 128.66 -45.05 41.39
N GLN A 381 127.70 -45.70 40.73
CA GLN A 381 127.78 -47.13 40.40
C GLN A 381 129.01 -47.45 39.57
N GLN A 382 129.33 -46.62 38.57
CA GLN A 382 130.53 -46.82 37.76
C GLN A 382 131.82 -46.57 38.56
N GLN A 383 131.83 -45.62 39.51
CA GLN A 383 132.94 -45.44 40.43
C GLN A 383 133.11 -46.63 41.38
N LEU A 384 132.01 -47.20 41.89
CA LEU A 384 132.01 -48.39 42.73
C LEU A 384 132.57 -49.60 41.99
N GLU A 385 132.11 -49.86 40.76
CA GLU A 385 132.58 -50.98 39.94
C GLU A 385 134.09 -50.85 39.64
N ASN A 386 134.56 -49.64 39.32
CA ASN A 386 135.99 -49.37 39.16
C ASN A 386 136.77 -49.61 40.46
N ALA A 387 136.23 -49.21 41.61
CA ALA A 387 136.86 -49.42 42.91
C ALA A 387 136.92 -50.91 43.29
N GLU A 388 135.85 -51.68 43.03
CA GLU A 388 135.81 -53.13 43.24
C GLU A 388 136.77 -53.88 42.32
N GLN A 389 136.85 -53.50 41.03
CA GLN A 389 137.83 -54.04 40.09
C GLN A 389 139.26 -53.73 40.53
N THR A 390 139.53 -52.51 41.01
CA THR A 390 140.85 -52.14 41.54
C THR A 390 141.19 -52.94 42.81
N ASN A 391 140.23 -53.14 43.70
CA ASN A 391 140.38 -53.92 44.93
C ASN A 391 140.62 -55.41 44.64
N THR A 392 139.90 -55.99 43.68
CA THR A 392 140.11 -57.38 43.24
C THR A 392 141.45 -57.57 42.53
N GLN A 393 141.88 -56.62 41.69
CA GLN A 393 143.22 -56.62 41.08
C GLN A 393 144.34 -56.51 42.13
N LEU A 394 144.20 -55.66 43.15
CA LEU A 394 145.15 -55.56 44.26
C LEU A 394 145.23 -56.86 45.08
N LYS A 395 144.08 -57.51 45.36
CA LYS A 395 144.03 -58.84 46.00
C LYS A 395 144.67 -59.95 45.15
N ALA A 396 144.56 -59.87 43.82
CA ALA A 396 145.22 -60.82 42.92
C ALA A 396 146.73 -60.58 42.79
N ALA A 397 147.17 -59.32 42.86
CA ALA A 397 148.59 -58.93 42.81
C ALA A 397 149.37 -59.24 44.10
N THR A 398 148.71 -59.56 45.21
CA THR A 398 149.32 -59.83 46.54
C THR A 398 149.38 -61.31 46.93
N LYS A 399 149.61 -62.21 45.96
CA LYS A 399 150.00 -63.61 46.26
C LYS A 399 151.50 -63.80 46.56
N GLU A 400 152.33 -62.78 46.37
CA GLU A 400 153.72 -62.74 46.88
C GLU A 400 153.98 -61.36 47.53
N LYS A 401 154.21 -61.37 48.86
CA LYS A 401 154.42 -60.22 49.78
C LYS A 401 153.15 -59.51 50.28
N GLN A 402 153.11 -59.34 51.61
CA GLN A 402 152.06 -58.67 52.37
C GLN A 402 151.88 -57.21 51.92
N PRO A 403 150.62 -56.74 51.71
CA PRO A 403 150.37 -55.33 51.51
C PRO A 403 150.41 -54.55 52.83
N ASP A 404 150.81 -53.29 52.71
CA ASP A 404 150.76 -52.26 53.76
C ASP A 404 149.30 -52.04 54.23
N PRO A 405 148.98 -52.24 55.52
CA PRO A 405 147.62 -52.17 56.03
C PRO A 405 146.95 -50.80 55.86
N GLU A 406 147.72 -49.71 55.72
CA GLU A 406 147.18 -48.35 55.63
C GLU A 406 146.42 -48.11 54.31
N VAL A 407 146.97 -48.56 53.17
CA VAL A 407 146.35 -48.38 51.83
C VAL A 407 145.09 -49.22 51.66
N VAL A 408 145.09 -50.46 52.19
CA VAL A 408 143.92 -51.35 52.14
C VAL A 408 142.78 -50.76 52.98
N ASN A 409 143.07 -50.17 54.14
CA ASN A 409 142.06 -49.51 54.95
C ASN A 409 141.48 -48.27 54.25
N THR A 410 142.31 -47.41 53.65
CA THR A 410 141.81 -46.21 52.94
C THR A 410 140.93 -46.55 51.75
N LEU A 411 141.25 -47.60 51.00
CA LEU A 411 140.40 -48.07 49.88
C LEU A 411 139.10 -48.69 50.39
N LYS A 412 139.14 -49.40 51.52
CA LYS A 412 137.94 -49.98 52.14
C LYS A 412 137.01 -48.91 52.70
N GLU A 413 137.55 -47.85 53.28
CA GLU A 413 136.80 -46.67 53.71
C GLU A 413 136.15 -45.95 52.52
N LYS A 414 136.88 -45.79 51.39
CA LYS A 414 136.30 -45.21 50.16
C LYS A 414 135.20 -46.08 49.55
N LEU A 415 135.35 -47.40 49.58
CA LEU A 415 134.32 -48.33 49.11
C LEU A 415 133.05 -48.22 49.98
N LEU A 416 133.21 -48.25 51.31
CA LEU A 416 132.11 -48.08 52.26
C LEU A 416 131.40 -46.73 52.07
N ALA A 417 132.15 -45.64 51.91
CA ALA A 417 131.57 -44.31 51.66
C ALA A 417 130.78 -44.27 50.35
N ALA A 418 131.27 -44.92 49.29
CA ALA A 418 130.56 -45.02 48.01
C ALA A 418 129.33 -45.95 48.09
N GLU A 419 129.39 -47.03 48.87
CA GLU A 419 128.24 -47.90 49.16
C GLU A 419 127.16 -47.16 49.94
N ASP A 420 127.54 -46.38 50.96
CA ASP A 420 126.63 -45.54 51.74
C ASP A 420 125.99 -44.44 50.87
N GLU A 421 126.77 -43.78 50.01
CA GLU A 421 126.26 -42.77 49.06
C GLU A 421 125.32 -43.38 48.01
N ASN A 422 125.64 -44.58 47.50
CA ASN A 422 124.78 -45.32 46.58
C ASN A 422 123.46 -45.73 47.25
N ALA A 423 123.50 -46.23 48.49
CA ALA A 423 122.30 -46.57 49.25
C ALA A 423 121.41 -45.33 49.50
N LEU A 424 122.01 -44.17 49.78
CA LEU A 424 121.29 -42.91 49.97
C LEU A 424 120.63 -42.42 48.68
N LEU A 425 121.32 -42.50 47.53
CA LEU A 425 120.77 -42.12 46.23
C LEU A 425 119.62 -43.06 45.79
N VAL A 426 119.72 -44.36 46.08
CA VAL A 426 118.63 -45.32 45.82
C VAL A 426 117.39 -44.99 46.66
N LEU A 427 117.57 -44.57 47.91
CA LEU A 427 116.47 -44.09 48.76
C LEU A 427 115.85 -42.80 48.21
N GLN A 428 116.64 -41.83 47.74
CA GLN A 428 116.14 -40.62 47.11
C GLN A 428 115.37 -40.90 45.81
N ILE A 429 115.85 -41.81 44.98
CA ILE A 429 115.14 -42.23 43.75
C ILE A 429 113.80 -42.87 44.10
N SER A 430 113.77 -43.73 45.13
CA SER A 430 112.54 -44.37 45.58
C SER A 430 111.52 -43.33 46.09
N GLN A 431 111.97 -42.34 46.86
CA GLN A 431 111.12 -41.25 47.35
C GLN A 431 110.59 -40.37 46.21
N LEU A 432 111.45 -39.96 45.27
CA LEU A 432 111.04 -39.15 44.12
C LEU A 432 110.08 -39.91 43.18
N GLN A 433 110.26 -41.23 43.04
CA GLN A 433 109.32 -42.08 42.29
C GLN A 433 107.95 -42.15 42.97
N GLU A 434 107.92 -42.31 44.30
CA GLU A 434 106.67 -42.37 45.07
C GLU A 434 105.91 -41.02 45.02
N GLU A 435 106.63 -39.88 45.08
CA GLU A 435 106.05 -38.54 44.92
C GLU A 435 105.52 -38.31 43.49
N LEU A 436 106.24 -38.76 42.46
CA LEU A 436 105.79 -38.70 41.06
C LEU A 436 104.53 -39.54 40.81
N GLU A 437 104.49 -40.77 41.32
CA GLU A 437 103.30 -41.63 41.20
C GLU A 437 102.10 -41.01 41.90
N SER A 438 102.27 -40.46 43.10
CA SER A 438 101.21 -39.77 43.84
C SER A 438 100.66 -38.57 43.06
N ILE A 439 101.52 -37.70 42.51
CA ILE A 439 101.09 -36.51 41.77
C ILE A 439 100.45 -36.89 40.43
N TYR A 440 100.94 -37.95 39.77
CA TYR A 440 100.36 -38.43 38.51
C TYR A 440 98.95 -39.01 38.70
N VAL A 441 98.72 -39.73 39.80
CA VAL A 441 97.38 -40.22 40.17
C VAL A 441 96.44 -39.03 40.42
N GLN A 442 96.88 -38.00 41.15
CA GLN A 442 96.10 -36.78 41.36
C GLN A 442 95.79 -36.05 40.04
N PHE A 443 96.73 -36.00 39.10
CA PHE A 443 96.52 -35.40 37.78
C PHE A 443 95.50 -36.18 36.93
N GLU A 444 95.56 -37.51 36.88
CA GLU A 444 94.59 -38.32 36.14
C GLU A 444 93.19 -38.30 36.78
N GLU A 445 93.09 -38.30 38.12
CA GLU A 445 91.81 -38.10 38.80
C GLU A 445 91.21 -36.73 38.48
N HIS A 446 92.00 -35.65 38.54
CA HIS A 446 91.54 -34.31 38.23
C HIS A 446 91.11 -34.16 36.76
N LYS A 447 91.87 -34.72 35.83
CA LYS A 447 91.58 -34.73 34.38
C LYS A 447 90.26 -35.46 34.06
N ASN A 448 90.04 -36.64 34.65
CA ASN A 448 88.81 -37.41 34.43
C ASN A 448 87.57 -36.70 35.03
N THR A 449 87.73 -36.04 36.17
CA THR A 449 86.66 -35.28 36.83
C THR A 449 86.31 -34.02 36.03
N SER A 450 87.31 -33.31 35.50
CA SER A 450 87.16 -32.13 34.63
C SER A 450 86.42 -32.47 33.32
N ALA A 451 86.79 -33.57 32.65
CA ALA A 451 86.11 -34.02 31.43
C ALA A 451 84.61 -34.34 31.66
N GLY A 452 84.26 -34.92 32.82
CA GLY A 452 82.86 -35.17 33.19
C GLY A 452 82.04 -33.90 33.44
N LEU A 453 82.67 -32.85 33.99
CA LEU A 453 82.03 -31.55 34.21
C LEU A 453 81.82 -30.78 32.90
N ILE A 454 82.79 -30.79 31.99
CA ILE A 454 82.68 -30.13 30.67
C ILE A 454 81.50 -30.69 29.88
N ASN A 455 81.37 -32.02 29.79
CA ASN A 455 80.25 -32.67 29.09
C ASN A 455 78.88 -32.33 29.70
N LYS A 456 78.80 -32.18 31.04
CA LYS A 456 77.57 -31.76 31.73
C LYS A 456 77.21 -30.29 31.46
N LEU A 457 78.21 -29.42 31.34
CA LEU A 457 78.02 -28.00 31.06
C LEU A 457 77.61 -27.76 29.61
N GLU A 458 78.22 -28.45 28.64
CA GLU A 458 77.84 -28.38 27.22
C GLU A 458 76.39 -28.86 27.00
N ALA A 459 75.98 -29.96 27.65
CA ALA A 459 74.61 -30.47 27.57
C ALA A 459 73.56 -29.50 28.15
N LYS A 460 73.91 -28.77 29.23
CA LYS A 460 73.03 -27.74 29.82
C LYS A 460 72.91 -26.49 28.96
N LEU A 461 74.00 -26.08 28.30
CA LEU A 461 74.03 -24.88 27.44
C LEU A 461 73.15 -25.09 26.18
N SER A 462 73.25 -26.25 25.53
CA SER A 462 72.41 -26.61 24.37
C SER A 462 70.91 -26.62 24.68
N ASN A 463 70.50 -27.06 25.88
CA ASN A 463 69.08 -27.07 26.26
C ASN A 463 68.50 -25.66 26.52
N SER A 464 69.35 -24.71 26.92
CA SER A 464 68.92 -23.33 27.21
C SER A 464 68.80 -22.48 25.93
N GLU A 465 69.67 -22.69 24.93
CA GLU A 465 69.62 -21.97 23.65
C GLU A 465 68.41 -22.36 22.77
N GLY A 466 67.88 -23.57 22.92
CA GLY A 466 66.72 -24.04 22.14
C GLY A 466 65.36 -23.47 22.54
N ASN A 467 65.14 -23.10 23.82
CA ASN A 467 63.81 -22.76 24.35
C ASN A 467 63.44 -21.26 24.28
N GLY A 468 64.43 -20.35 24.25
CA GLY A 468 64.18 -18.90 24.21
C GLY A 468 63.51 -18.37 22.92
N PRO A 469 63.92 -18.81 21.71
CA PRO A 469 63.32 -18.37 20.46
C PRO A 469 61.89 -18.88 20.24
N ALA A 470 61.58 -20.08 20.72
CA ALA A 470 60.26 -20.71 20.57
C ALA A 470 59.17 -19.94 21.35
N LEU A 471 59.45 -19.57 22.60
CA LEU A 471 58.52 -18.82 23.45
C LEU A 471 58.26 -17.39 22.96
N ARG A 472 59.26 -16.73 22.34
CA ARG A 472 59.04 -15.41 21.72
C ARG A 472 58.12 -15.50 20.51
N LYS A 473 58.28 -16.56 19.70
CA LYS A 473 57.45 -16.79 18.52
C LYS A 473 56.00 -17.09 18.89
N GLU A 474 55.79 -17.84 19.96
CA GLU A 474 54.45 -18.16 20.48
C GLU A 474 53.72 -16.92 21.02
N LEU A 475 54.45 -15.99 21.66
CA LEU A 475 53.92 -14.70 22.12
C LEU A 475 53.52 -13.77 20.96
N GLU A 476 54.34 -13.71 19.91
CA GLU A 476 54.09 -12.89 18.71
C GLU A 476 52.88 -13.42 17.91
N ASN A 477 52.72 -14.75 17.85
CA ASN A 477 51.54 -15.39 17.28
C ASN A 477 50.26 -15.04 18.07
N ALA A 478 50.30 -15.12 19.41
CA ALA A 478 49.15 -14.81 20.26
C ALA A 478 48.70 -13.35 20.16
N MET A 479 49.64 -12.39 20.05
CA MET A 479 49.31 -10.98 19.84
C MET A 479 48.68 -10.73 18.45
N SER A 480 49.18 -11.42 17.42
CA SER A 480 48.63 -11.32 16.06
C SER A 480 47.22 -11.91 15.96
N GLU A 481 46.93 -13.00 16.67
CA GLU A 481 45.58 -13.58 16.76
C GLU A 481 44.60 -12.64 17.48
N GLN A 482 45.06 -11.95 18.53
CA GLN A 482 44.24 -10.99 19.27
C GLN A 482 43.83 -9.78 18.39
N GLU A 483 44.76 -9.22 17.62
CA GLU A 483 44.46 -8.10 16.70
C GLU A 483 43.49 -8.51 15.59
N LEU A 484 43.58 -9.75 15.08
CA LEU A 484 42.69 -10.28 14.06
C LEU A 484 41.25 -10.41 14.57
N LEU A 485 41.06 -10.93 15.78
CA LEU A 485 39.74 -11.08 16.38
C LEU A 485 39.06 -9.73 16.64
N GLN A 486 39.82 -8.72 17.08
CA GLN A 486 39.31 -7.36 17.26
C GLN A 486 38.84 -6.74 15.93
N LEU A 487 39.57 -7.00 14.84
CA LEU A 487 39.20 -6.51 13.51
C LEU A 487 37.92 -7.17 13.01
N GLN A 488 37.76 -8.49 13.22
CA GLN A 488 36.55 -9.24 12.85
C GLN A 488 35.30 -8.77 13.60
N ILE A 489 35.43 -8.50 14.90
CA ILE A 489 34.33 -7.98 15.73
C ILE A 489 33.86 -6.62 15.21
N LYS A 490 34.81 -5.72 14.92
CA LYS A 490 34.48 -4.38 14.39
C LYS A 490 33.78 -4.45 13.03
N GLN A 491 34.22 -5.36 12.15
CA GLN A 491 33.62 -5.51 10.83
C GLN A 491 32.19 -6.06 10.89
N LEU A 492 31.91 -6.98 11.82
CA LEU A 492 30.57 -7.48 12.10
C LEU A 492 29.65 -6.37 12.65
N GLN A 493 30.17 -5.48 13.50
CA GLN A 493 29.42 -4.32 14.01
C GLN A 493 29.04 -3.36 12.88
N GLU A 494 29.97 -3.03 11.98
CA GLU A 494 29.71 -2.14 10.83
C GLU A 494 28.69 -2.74 9.84
N GLU A 495 28.73 -4.06 9.59
CA GLU A 495 27.72 -4.74 8.76
C GLU A 495 26.33 -4.72 9.40
N LEU A 496 26.23 -4.97 10.71
CA LEU A 496 24.97 -4.92 11.44
C LEU A 496 24.37 -3.52 11.42
N GLU A 497 25.17 -2.48 11.69
CA GLU A 497 24.74 -1.09 11.60
C GLU A 497 24.23 -0.72 10.21
N PHE A 498 24.91 -1.19 9.16
CA PHE A 498 24.49 -0.95 7.78
C PHE A 498 23.13 -1.58 7.46
N TYR A 499 22.96 -2.89 7.73
CA TYR A 499 21.71 -3.59 7.45
C TYR A 499 20.55 -3.05 8.27
N PHE A 500 20.81 -2.71 9.52
CA PHE A 500 19.84 -2.09 10.40
C PHE A 500 19.37 -0.72 9.87
N THR A 501 20.33 0.13 9.49
CA THR A 501 20.05 1.47 8.97
C THR A 501 19.27 1.43 7.65
N GLU A 502 19.63 0.53 6.73
CA GLU A 502 18.90 0.37 5.46
C GLU A 502 17.49 -0.21 5.67
N TYR A 503 17.33 -1.19 6.55
CA TYR A 503 16.01 -1.72 6.91
C TYR A 503 15.11 -0.63 7.51
N GLN A 504 15.62 0.22 8.41
CA GLN A 504 14.85 1.28 9.04
C GLN A 504 14.45 2.39 8.05
N LYS A 505 15.33 2.77 7.11
CA LYS A 505 14.99 3.69 6.03
C LYS A 505 13.86 3.15 5.15
N LEU A 506 13.96 1.88 4.76
CA LEU A 506 12.99 1.24 3.86
C LEU A 506 11.65 0.94 4.54
N LYS A 507 11.63 0.72 5.86
CA LYS A 507 10.42 0.52 6.66
C LYS A 507 9.61 1.81 6.89
N GLY A 508 10.27 2.98 6.84
CA GLY A 508 9.62 4.29 6.97
C GLY A 508 8.87 4.77 5.72
N GLU A 509 9.10 4.14 4.57
CA GLU A 509 8.41 4.42 3.30
C GLU A 509 7.28 3.39 3.05
N SER A 510 6.21 3.82 2.37
CA SER A 510 4.95 3.06 2.12
C SER A 510 5.12 1.53 1.95
N PRO A 511 4.19 0.70 2.48
CA PRO A 511 4.28 -0.77 2.44
C PRO A 511 4.36 -1.41 1.04
N ASP A 512 4.07 -0.66 -0.03
CA ASP A 512 4.18 -1.11 -1.44
C ASP A 512 5.55 -0.76 -2.09
N ASN A 513 6.62 -0.59 -1.30
CA ASN A 513 7.92 -0.25 -1.85
C ASN A 513 8.59 -1.47 -2.50
N LYS A 514 8.69 -1.46 -3.84
CA LYS A 514 9.43 -2.46 -4.63
C LYS A 514 10.87 -2.63 -4.12
N ALA A 515 11.50 -1.58 -3.60
CA ALA A 515 12.84 -1.63 -3.03
C ALA A 515 12.89 -2.44 -1.71
N LEU A 516 11.84 -2.37 -0.88
CA LEU A 516 11.72 -3.19 0.33
C LEU A 516 11.53 -4.67 -0.03
N SER A 517 10.75 -4.96 -1.08
CA SER A 517 10.59 -6.34 -1.58
C SER A 517 11.90 -6.90 -2.17
N GLU A 518 12.67 -6.08 -2.90
CA GLU A 518 13.99 -6.45 -3.41
C GLU A 518 15.01 -6.64 -2.27
N PHE A 519 14.96 -5.81 -1.23
CA PHE A 519 15.78 -5.97 -0.03
C PHE A 519 15.41 -7.23 0.76
N LYS A 520 14.12 -7.48 0.99
CA LYS A 520 13.63 -8.72 1.65
C LYS A 520 14.08 -9.96 0.87
N SER A 521 14.04 -9.93 -0.47
CA SER A 521 14.53 -11.03 -1.31
C SER A 521 16.05 -11.23 -1.20
N LYS A 522 16.85 -10.16 -1.09
CA LYS A 522 18.30 -10.27 -0.83
C LYS A 522 18.61 -10.82 0.57
N ILE A 523 17.85 -10.41 1.58
CA ILE A 523 17.97 -10.93 2.94
C ILE A 523 17.56 -12.40 2.99
N GLU A 524 16.53 -12.80 2.25
CA GLU A 524 16.11 -14.19 2.10
C GLU A 524 17.20 -15.04 1.42
N GLU A 525 17.85 -14.54 0.37
CA GLU A 525 18.95 -15.25 -0.29
C GLU A 525 20.13 -15.50 0.68
N ARG A 526 20.41 -14.54 1.58
CA ARG A 526 21.52 -14.62 2.55
C ARG A 526 21.16 -15.36 3.84
N PHE A 527 19.91 -15.23 4.29
CA PHE A 527 19.38 -15.81 5.53
C PHE A 527 18.08 -16.57 5.23
N PRO A 528 18.15 -17.71 4.51
CA PRO A 528 16.96 -18.41 4.00
C PRO A 528 16.12 -19.09 5.09
N HIS A 529 16.59 -19.08 6.35
CA HIS A 529 15.88 -19.58 7.52
C HIS A 529 15.40 -18.44 8.44
N LEU A 530 15.54 -17.17 8.02
CA LEU A 530 15.11 -16.05 8.86
C LEU A 530 13.59 -16.02 8.97
N VAL A 531 13.11 -16.07 10.20
CA VAL A 531 11.70 -15.92 10.57
C VAL A 531 11.65 -14.84 11.63
N LEU A 532 10.79 -13.84 11.43
CA LEU A 532 10.61 -12.75 12.38
C LEU A 532 9.19 -12.76 12.91
N SER A 533 9.01 -12.48 14.18
CA SER A 533 7.69 -12.33 14.80
C SER A 533 7.61 -11.06 15.64
N GLU A 534 6.46 -10.38 15.60
CA GLU A 534 6.20 -9.23 16.49
C GLU A 534 6.07 -9.68 17.94
N GLY A 535 5.50 -10.87 18.18
CA GLY A 535 5.30 -11.37 19.52
C GLY A 535 5.18 -12.88 19.61
N VAL A 536 5.62 -13.42 20.74
CA VAL A 536 5.48 -14.82 21.10
C VAL A 536 4.80 -14.92 22.47
N THR A 537 3.68 -15.63 22.52
CA THR A 537 2.94 -15.89 23.76
C THR A 537 2.97 -17.37 24.11
N LEU A 538 3.43 -17.71 25.32
CA LEU A 538 3.30 -19.04 25.87
C LEU A 538 1.86 -19.26 26.36
N THR A 539 1.15 -20.15 25.68
CA THR A 539 -0.29 -20.40 25.87
C THR A 539 -0.59 -21.70 26.63
N GLY A 540 0.40 -22.57 26.78
CA GLY A 540 0.25 -23.82 27.51
C GLY A 540 1.56 -24.62 27.57
N GLY A 541 1.49 -25.77 28.22
CA GLY A 541 2.59 -26.71 28.31
C GLY A 541 2.49 -27.61 29.53
N ALA A 542 3.54 -28.38 29.78
CA ALA A 542 3.59 -29.34 30.87
C ALA A 542 5.03 -29.44 31.39
N ASN A 543 5.18 -29.60 32.71
CA ASN A 543 6.47 -29.88 33.34
C ASN A 543 6.33 -31.14 34.21
N GLN A 544 6.37 -32.31 33.56
CA GLN A 544 6.28 -33.62 34.20
C GLN A 544 7.63 -34.34 34.09
N LYS A 545 7.88 -35.29 35.00
CA LYS A 545 9.16 -36.03 35.08
C LYS A 545 9.62 -36.62 33.74
N ASP A 546 8.67 -37.10 32.93
CA ASP A 546 8.93 -37.79 31.66
C ASP A 546 8.53 -36.96 30.42
N LEU A 547 7.94 -35.78 30.61
CA LEU A 547 7.45 -34.91 29.54
C LEU A 547 7.55 -33.45 29.96
N GLN A 548 8.41 -32.70 29.27
CA GLN A 548 8.36 -31.24 29.29
C GLN A 548 7.80 -30.75 27.96
N ARG A 549 6.93 -29.75 28.00
CA ARG A 549 6.25 -29.21 26.83
C ARG A 549 6.05 -27.72 26.98
N ILE A 550 6.26 -26.98 25.90
CA ILE A 550 5.80 -25.60 25.74
C ILE A 550 4.94 -25.47 24.49
N THR A 551 3.89 -24.66 24.58
CA THR A 551 3.05 -24.27 23.45
C THR A 551 3.19 -22.78 23.25
N ALA A 552 3.86 -22.40 22.18
CA ALA A 552 4.12 -21.03 21.78
C ALA A 552 3.14 -20.62 20.68
N ARG A 553 2.48 -19.49 20.86
CA ARG A 553 1.68 -18.83 19.83
C ARG A 553 2.47 -17.63 19.31
N PHE A 554 2.83 -17.67 18.05
CA PHE A 554 3.47 -16.55 17.36
C PHE A 554 2.41 -15.63 16.78
N THR A 555 2.69 -14.33 16.74
CA THR A 555 1.83 -13.30 16.14
C THR A 555 2.63 -12.45 15.16
N GLN A 556 1.99 -12.07 14.04
CA GLN A 556 2.57 -11.26 12.97
C GLN A 556 3.92 -11.82 12.52
N VAL A 557 3.89 -13.04 11.99
CA VAL A 557 5.09 -13.77 11.57
C VAL A 557 5.39 -13.47 10.11
N GLU A 558 6.63 -13.11 9.82
CA GLU A 558 7.17 -12.89 8.48
C GLU A 558 8.27 -13.90 8.16
N HIS A 559 8.20 -14.48 6.96
CA HIS A 559 9.25 -15.28 6.38
C HIS A 559 9.19 -15.12 4.86
N ALA A 560 10.24 -14.55 4.25
CA ALA A 560 10.25 -14.24 2.82
C ALA A 560 9.02 -13.38 2.41
N ASP A 561 8.26 -13.86 1.42
CA ASP A 561 6.99 -13.29 0.96
C ASP A 561 5.76 -13.77 1.76
N LYS A 562 5.95 -14.73 2.68
CA LYS A 562 4.88 -15.33 3.48
C LYS A 562 4.67 -14.53 4.77
N HIS A 563 3.40 -14.28 5.06
CA HIS A 563 2.97 -13.63 6.29
C HIS A 563 1.86 -14.43 6.96
N TRP A 564 1.96 -14.61 8.27
CA TRP A 564 0.92 -15.23 9.09
C TRP A 564 0.52 -14.33 10.25
N ASN A 565 -0.78 -14.04 10.35
CA ASN A 565 -1.34 -13.29 11.48
C ASN A 565 -1.01 -13.97 12.82
N ALA A 566 -1.17 -15.29 12.90
CA ALA A 566 -0.76 -16.09 14.05
C ALA A 566 -0.78 -17.60 13.72
N PHE A 567 0.12 -18.36 14.33
CA PHE A 567 0.05 -19.82 14.41
C PHE A 567 0.64 -20.32 15.74
N SER A 568 0.42 -21.60 16.05
CA SER A 568 0.92 -22.20 17.28
C SER A 568 1.85 -23.36 17.00
N VAL A 569 2.93 -23.40 17.76
CA VAL A 569 3.96 -24.43 17.74
C VAL A 569 3.99 -25.09 19.10
N ILE A 570 4.05 -26.41 19.13
CA ILE A 570 4.27 -27.17 20.36
C ILE A 570 5.67 -27.75 20.27
N VAL A 571 6.49 -27.53 21.30
CA VAL A 571 7.79 -28.18 21.40
C VAL A 571 7.75 -29.10 22.60
N ASN A 572 8.16 -30.35 22.40
CA ASN A 572 8.19 -31.37 23.43
C ASN A 572 9.62 -31.83 23.70
N ASP A 573 9.88 -32.17 24.96
CA ASP A 573 10.99 -32.97 25.42
C ASP A 573 10.44 -34.22 26.12
N ARG A 574 10.65 -35.37 25.48
CA ARG A 574 10.22 -36.69 25.97
C ARG A 574 11.47 -37.48 26.36
N LYS A 575 11.91 -37.36 27.62
CA LYS A 575 13.10 -38.04 28.15
C LYS A 575 14.40 -37.70 27.39
N GLY A 576 14.60 -36.43 27.05
CA GLY A 576 15.77 -35.94 26.32
C GLY A 576 15.64 -35.99 24.80
N VAL A 577 14.50 -36.49 24.29
CA VAL A 577 14.17 -36.54 22.85
C VAL A 577 13.27 -35.36 22.52
N LEU A 578 13.78 -34.46 21.66
CA LEU A 578 13.08 -33.24 21.28
C LEU A 578 12.26 -33.43 20.01
N ASP A 579 11.07 -32.85 19.98
CA ASP A 579 10.19 -32.86 18.81
C ASP A 579 9.38 -31.56 18.68
N VAL A 580 9.09 -31.17 17.44
CA VAL A 580 8.16 -30.11 17.09
C VAL A 580 6.84 -30.73 16.68
N GLU A 581 5.77 -30.33 17.35
CA GLU A 581 4.42 -30.80 17.10
C GLU A 581 3.56 -29.66 16.53
N PHE A 582 2.96 -29.92 15.38
CA PHE A 582 1.96 -29.05 14.75
C PHE A 582 0.63 -29.79 14.66
N HIS A 583 -0.44 -29.10 15.04
CA HIS A 583 -1.79 -29.60 14.83
C HIS A 583 -2.22 -29.45 13.37
N ALA A 584 -3.07 -30.36 12.89
CA ALA A 584 -3.65 -30.28 11.55
C ALA A 584 -4.38 -28.95 11.32
N PRO A 585 -4.29 -28.38 10.09
CA PRO A 585 -4.99 -27.15 9.76
C PRO A 585 -6.50 -27.33 9.84
N ASP A 586 -7.19 -26.31 10.35
CA ASP A 586 -8.65 -26.20 10.32
C ASP A 586 -9.09 -24.73 10.27
N ASN A 587 -10.39 -24.45 10.38
CA ASN A 587 -10.93 -23.08 10.33
C ASN A 587 -10.37 -22.12 11.41
N LYS A 588 -9.71 -22.65 12.46
CA LYS A 588 -9.16 -21.89 13.59
C LYS A 588 -7.64 -22.10 13.78
N ARG A 589 -7.03 -23.03 13.05
CA ARG A 589 -5.63 -23.44 13.19
C ARG A 589 -4.90 -23.27 11.87
N VAL A 590 -3.93 -22.37 11.89
CA VAL A 590 -3.01 -22.11 10.79
C VAL A 590 -1.84 -23.10 10.88
N TYR A 591 -1.53 -23.75 9.78
CA TYR A 591 -0.36 -24.63 9.63
C TYR A 591 0.67 -23.93 8.73
N PRO A 592 1.90 -23.67 9.21
CA PRO A 592 2.84 -22.78 8.50
C PRO A 592 3.60 -23.47 7.36
N LEU A 593 3.78 -24.79 7.41
CA LEU A 593 4.53 -25.53 6.39
C LEU A 593 3.66 -25.84 5.17
N SER A 594 4.28 -25.98 3.99
CA SER A 594 3.57 -26.23 2.72
C SER A 594 2.86 -27.59 2.69
N LYS A 595 3.36 -28.58 3.45
CA LYS A 595 2.81 -29.94 3.52
C LYS A 595 2.56 -30.40 4.95
N PHE A 596 1.33 -30.83 5.24
CA PHE A 596 0.98 -31.50 6.49
C PHE A 596 1.30 -32.99 6.42
N VAL A 597 2.19 -33.47 7.30
CA VAL A 597 2.61 -34.88 7.35
C VAL A 597 2.01 -35.53 8.60
N LYS A 598 0.92 -36.27 8.45
CA LYS A 598 0.23 -36.90 9.59
C LYS A 598 1.13 -37.97 10.22
N THR A 599 1.50 -37.75 11.47
CA THR A 599 2.29 -38.71 12.27
C THR A 599 1.49 -39.37 13.39
N GLY A 600 0.37 -38.78 13.77
CA GLY A 600 -0.49 -39.26 14.84
C GLY A 600 -1.82 -38.51 14.91
N SER A 601 -2.62 -38.89 15.90
CA SER A 601 -3.91 -38.27 16.20
C SER A 601 -4.13 -38.29 17.71
N ASN A 602 -4.67 -37.21 18.26
CA ASN A 602 -5.11 -37.13 19.64
C ASN A 602 -6.65 -36.98 19.70
N LYS A 603 -7.24 -36.85 20.89
CA LYS A 603 -8.71 -36.73 21.04
C LYS A 603 -9.30 -35.45 20.43
N VAL A 604 -8.45 -34.52 19.97
CA VAL A 604 -8.82 -33.17 19.54
C VAL A 604 -8.50 -32.94 18.05
N CYS A 605 -7.39 -33.46 17.54
CA CYS A 605 -6.99 -33.34 16.14
C CYS A 605 -5.87 -34.31 15.74
N ASP A 606 -5.68 -34.45 14.42
CA ASP A 606 -4.46 -35.01 13.85
C ASP A 606 -3.26 -34.07 14.09
N PHE A 607 -2.06 -34.63 14.13
CA PHE A 607 -0.83 -33.85 14.32
C PHE A 607 0.38 -34.39 13.53
N SER A 608 1.28 -33.47 13.20
CA SER A 608 2.63 -33.73 12.68
C SER A 608 3.64 -33.62 13.81
N LEU A 609 4.45 -34.65 14.01
CA LEU A 609 5.52 -34.72 15.00
C LEU A 609 6.84 -34.84 14.24
N LEU A 610 7.55 -33.72 14.18
CA LEU A 610 8.78 -33.53 13.42
C LEU A 610 9.96 -33.62 14.40
N SER A 611 10.79 -34.65 14.26
CA SER A 611 11.90 -34.88 15.18
C SER A 611 13.13 -35.41 14.44
N PRO A 612 14.30 -34.77 14.59
CA PRO A 612 15.55 -35.28 14.02
C PRO A 612 16.13 -36.45 14.82
N PHE A 613 15.52 -36.81 15.96
CA PHE A 613 16.06 -37.80 16.92
C PHE A 613 15.36 -39.16 16.86
N THR A 614 14.22 -39.27 16.17
CA THR A 614 13.46 -40.53 16.05
C THR A 614 13.31 -40.94 14.59
N ASP A 615 13.26 -42.25 14.31
CA ASP A 615 13.12 -42.74 12.92
C ASP A 615 11.79 -42.32 12.29
N ALA A 616 10.71 -42.29 13.08
CA ALA A 616 9.41 -41.80 12.62
C ALA A 616 9.46 -40.29 12.31
N GLY A 617 10.09 -39.50 13.17
CA GLY A 617 10.27 -38.06 12.95
C GLY A 617 11.15 -37.75 11.75
N LYS A 618 12.25 -38.49 11.54
CA LYS A 618 13.12 -38.35 10.36
C LYS A 618 12.39 -38.68 9.06
N LYS A 619 11.55 -39.71 9.06
CA LYS A 619 10.69 -40.03 7.90
C LYS A 619 9.71 -38.90 7.61
N ALA A 620 9.09 -38.33 8.64
CA ALA A 620 8.18 -37.19 8.48
C ALA A 620 8.90 -35.93 7.96
N LEU A 621 10.12 -35.66 8.45
CA LEU A 621 10.97 -34.56 7.97
C LEU A 621 11.34 -34.75 6.48
N ALA A 622 11.72 -35.97 6.08
CA ALA A 622 12.10 -36.28 4.69
C ALA A 622 10.95 -36.06 3.67
N GLU A 623 9.71 -35.95 4.14
CA GLU A 623 8.55 -35.64 3.29
C GLU A 623 8.35 -34.14 3.04
N LEU A 624 9.07 -33.26 3.74
CA LEU A 624 9.02 -31.80 3.63
C LEU A 624 9.94 -31.28 2.52
N SER A 625 9.60 -30.14 1.92
CA SER A 625 10.46 -29.45 0.95
C SER A 625 11.69 -28.83 1.62
N ALA A 626 12.70 -28.42 0.84
CA ALA A 626 13.85 -27.70 1.38
C ALA A 626 13.45 -26.37 2.05
N GLU A 627 12.48 -25.66 1.45
CA GLU A 627 11.88 -24.44 2.01
C GLU A 627 11.21 -24.72 3.37
N ASP A 628 10.44 -25.81 3.49
CA ASP A 628 9.78 -26.16 4.75
C ASP A 628 10.79 -26.56 5.84
N HIS A 629 11.94 -27.15 5.48
CA HIS A 629 13.02 -27.40 6.43
C HIS A 629 13.61 -26.09 6.97
N LEU A 630 13.88 -25.13 6.08
CA LEU A 630 14.43 -23.82 6.45
C LEU A 630 13.45 -23.03 7.31
N LEU A 631 12.17 -23.03 6.95
CA LEU A 631 11.11 -22.41 7.75
C LEU A 631 10.98 -23.06 9.13
N LEU A 632 11.03 -24.40 9.22
CA LEU A 632 10.99 -25.11 10.50
C LEU A 632 12.17 -24.72 11.40
N ILE A 633 13.37 -24.64 10.85
CA ILE A 633 14.57 -24.20 11.57
C ILE A 633 14.37 -22.77 12.08
N GLY A 634 13.92 -21.86 11.20
CA GLY A 634 13.66 -20.47 11.55
C GLY A 634 12.63 -20.29 12.66
N ILE A 635 11.52 -21.05 12.63
CA ILE A 635 10.50 -21.04 13.69
C ILE A 635 11.09 -21.44 15.05
N VAL A 636 11.95 -22.47 15.07
CA VAL A 636 12.60 -22.94 16.30
C VAL A 636 13.61 -21.89 16.82
N GLU A 637 14.35 -21.26 15.93
CA GLU A 637 15.36 -20.24 16.27
C GLU A 637 14.73 -18.92 16.72
N GLU A 638 13.62 -18.50 16.13
CA GLU A 638 12.86 -17.34 16.58
C GLU A 638 12.31 -17.57 18.00
N LEU A 639 11.75 -18.76 18.27
CA LEU A 639 11.32 -19.10 19.63
C LEU A 639 12.49 -19.09 20.63
N GLN A 640 13.64 -19.63 20.22
CA GLN A 640 14.85 -19.65 21.03
C GLN A 640 15.29 -18.22 21.38
N THR A 641 15.38 -17.35 20.38
CA THR A 641 15.81 -15.95 20.54
C THR A 641 14.88 -15.20 21.49
N LYS A 642 13.56 -15.29 21.27
CA LYS A 642 12.55 -14.63 22.13
C LYS A 642 12.60 -15.15 23.57
N LEU A 643 12.87 -16.44 23.77
CA LEU A 643 13.07 -16.99 25.12
C LEU A 643 14.38 -16.51 25.78
N GLN A 644 15.48 -16.36 25.03
CA GLN A 644 16.75 -15.85 25.55
C GLN A 644 16.65 -14.37 25.95
N GLN A 645 15.96 -13.56 25.15
CA GLN A 645 15.74 -12.14 25.39
C GLN A 645 14.67 -11.86 26.45
N SER A 646 14.04 -12.88 27.00
CA SER A 646 12.84 -12.76 27.86
C SER A 646 11.69 -11.98 27.21
N ASP A 647 11.66 -11.89 25.88
CA ASP A 647 10.63 -11.24 25.06
C ASP A 647 9.50 -12.21 24.72
N VAL A 648 8.95 -12.84 25.75
CA VAL A 648 7.84 -13.79 25.65
C VAL A 648 6.74 -13.45 26.65
N GLN A 649 5.52 -13.28 26.16
CA GLN A 649 4.35 -13.13 27.02
C GLN A 649 3.92 -14.49 27.58
N ARG A 650 3.42 -14.52 28.81
CA ARG A 650 2.99 -15.73 29.51
C ARG A 650 1.54 -15.62 29.93
N THR A 651 0.75 -16.64 29.63
CA THR A 651 -0.62 -16.77 30.14
C THR A 651 -0.62 -17.44 31.52
N ASP A 652 -1.70 -17.29 32.28
CA ASP A 652 -1.87 -17.93 33.61
C ASP A 652 -1.63 -19.45 33.56
N ALA A 653 -2.00 -20.09 32.45
CA ALA A 653 -1.80 -21.52 32.21
C ALA A 653 -0.31 -21.94 32.14
N THR A 654 0.62 -20.99 32.03
CA THR A 654 2.06 -21.24 31.89
C THR A 654 2.88 -20.80 33.09
N ALA A 655 2.25 -20.32 34.16
CA ALA A 655 2.93 -19.83 35.36
C ALA A 655 3.84 -20.88 36.02
N ASN A 656 3.44 -22.16 35.98
CA ASN A 656 4.17 -23.27 36.60
C ASN A 656 5.17 -23.97 35.66
N ILE A 657 5.35 -23.48 34.43
CA ILE A 657 6.27 -24.08 33.46
C ILE A 657 7.67 -23.49 33.68
N ASP A 658 8.67 -24.34 33.82
CA ASP A 658 10.05 -23.89 33.82
C ASP A 658 10.51 -23.62 32.38
N ILE A 659 10.85 -22.36 32.10
CA ILE A 659 11.29 -21.89 30.78
C ILE A 659 12.82 -21.82 30.66
N ALA A 660 13.55 -21.83 31.78
CA ALA A 660 15.01 -21.66 31.81
C ALA A 660 15.78 -22.67 30.94
N PRO A 661 15.39 -23.97 30.86
CA PRO A 661 16.14 -24.93 30.07
C PRO A 661 15.78 -24.94 28.57
N TRP A 662 14.76 -24.19 28.14
CA TRP A 662 14.28 -24.27 26.76
C TRP A 662 15.21 -23.66 25.70
N PRO A 663 15.91 -22.53 25.93
CA PRO A 663 16.87 -22.01 24.96
C PRO A 663 17.93 -23.03 24.52
N GLU A 664 18.54 -23.75 25.47
CA GLU A 664 19.56 -24.76 25.17
C GLU A 664 18.95 -25.97 24.43
N LYS A 665 17.73 -26.38 24.81
CA LYS A 665 16.99 -27.44 24.12
C LYS A 665 16.67 -27.06 22.67
N LEU A 666 16.18 -25.85 22.44
CA LEU A 666 15.85 -25.37 21.10
C LEU A 666 17.10 -25.24 20.23
N LEU A 667 18.23 -24.78 20.78
CA LEU A 667 19.53 -24.78 20.08
C LEU A 667 19.95 -26.19 19.65
N LYS A 668 19.81 -27.17 20.55
CA LYS A 668 20.10 -28.57 20.23
C LYS A 668 19.19 -29.10 19.11
N LEU A 669 17.92 -28.72 19.12
CA LEU A 669 16.93 -29.11 18.11
C LEU A 669 17.21 -28.47 16.75
N SER A 670 17.43 -27.16 16.68
CA SER A 670 17.74 -26.43 15.43
C SER A 670 19.03 -26.94 14.79
N THR A 671 20.08 -27.16 15.60
CA THR A 671 21.35 -27.75 15.14
C THR A 671 21.16 -29.14 14.52
N ALA A 672 20.30 -29.97 15.13
CA ALA A 672 20.02 -31.31 14.61
C ALA A 672 19.15 -31.28 13.34
N LEU A 673 18.20 -30.35 13.23
CA LEU A 673 17.39 -30.13 12.03
C LEU A 673 18.25 -29.68 10.84
N ARG A 674 19.19 -28.74 11.05
CA ARG A 674 20.13 -28.25 10.02
C ARG A 674 20.93 -29.35 9.35
N LYS A 675 21.30 -30.41 10.09
CA LYS A 675 22.04 -31.57 9.55
C LYS A 675 21.20 -32.46 8.63
N LEU A 676 19.88 -32.38 8.71
CA LEU A 676 18.95 -33.18 7.92
C LEU A 676 18.34 -32.41 6.74
N THR A 677 18.59 -31.10 6.64
CA THR A 677 18.11 -30.27 5.54
C THR A 677 18.64 -30.81 4.20
N PRO A 678 17.78 -31.02 3.19
CA PRO A 678 18.23 -31.38 1.85
C PRO A 678 19.10 -30.25 1.30
N SER A 679 20.42 -30.48 1.19
CA SER A 679 21.31 -29.52 0.53
C SER A 679 20.91 -29.42 -0.94
N PRO A 680 20.74 -28.22 -1.52
CA PRO A 680 20.61 -28.10 -2.97
C PRO A 680 21.84 -28.76 -3.61
N ALA A 681 21.61 -29.65 -4.57
CA ALA A 681 22.71 -30.21 -5.34
C ALA A 681 23.49 -29.05 -5.99
N PRO A 682 24.82 -28.95 -5.83
CA PRO A 682 25.59 -27.86 -6.41
C PRO A 682 25.37 -27.86 -7.92
N LYS A 683 24.78 -26.77 -8.44
CA LYS A 683 24.67 -26.55 -9.88
C LYS A 683 26.09 -26.28 -10.40
N PRO A 684 26.58 -27.03 -11.40
CA PRO A 684 27.96 -26.90 -11.87
C PRO A 684 28.24 -25.49 -12.38
N LEU A 685 29.41 -24.95 -12.05
CA LEU A 685 29.85 -23.64 -12.49
C LEU A 685 29.97 -23.60 -14.01
N ASN A 686 29.31 -22.62 -14.63
CA ASN A 686 29.34 -22.44 -16.09
C ASN A 686 29.37 -20.96 -16.47
N PHE A 687 29.95 -20.65 -17.64
CA PHE A 687 29.97 -19.30 -18.20
C PHE A 687 29.99 -19.32 -19.72
N LYS A 688 29.57 -18.22 -20.34
CA LYS A 688 29.45 -18.12 -21.80
C LYS A 688 30.81 -17.83 -22.46
N LYS A 689 31.50 -16.80 -21.99
CA LYS A 689 32.67 -16.22 -22.68
C LYS A 689 33.70 -15.68 -21.69
N LEU A 690 34.97 -15.78 -22.06
CA LEU A 690 36.09 -15.10 -21.42
C LEU A 690 36.57 -13.96 -22.31
N SER A 691 36.74 -12.77 -21.75
CA SER A 691 37.40 -11.67 -22.45
C SER A 691 38.47 -11.01 -21.60
N LEU A 692 39.57 -10.63 -22.23
CA LEU A 692 40.64 -9.88 -21.58
C LEU A 692 40.25 -8.40 -21.58
N LYS A 693 40.11 -7.82 -20.39
CA LYS A 693 39.86 -6.38 -20.23
C LYS A 693 41.16 -5.58 -20.19
N GLN A 694 42.19 -6.13 -19.55
CA GLN A 694 43.47 -5.45 -19.38
C GLN A 694 44.61 -6.45 -19.24
N ASN A 695 45.77 -6.11 -19.78
CA ASN A 695 47.05 -6.76 -19.49
C ASN A 695 47.99 -5.71 -18.89
N MET A 696 48.51 -5.97 -17.69
CA MET A 696 49.46 -5.09 -17.00
C MET A 696 50.80 -5.79 -16.87
N VAL A 697 51.87 -5.13 -17.31
CA VAL A 697 53.22 -5.72 -17.34
C VAL A 697 54.16 -4.80 -16.57
N GLY A 698 54.75 -5.32 -15.51
CA GLY A 698 55.82 -4.70 -14.73
C GLY A 698 57.16 -5.41 -14.94
N ALA A 699 58.20 -4.95 -14.26
CA ALA A 699 59.56 -5.50 -14.39
C ALA A 699 59.66 -6.97 -13.93
N THR A 700 58.90 -7.35 -12.89
CA THR A 700 58.94 -8.69 -12.28
C THR A 700 57.55 -9.28 -12.06
N ASN A 701 56.49 -8.61 -12.51
CA ASN A 701 55.11 -9.08 -12.33
C ASN A 701 54.30 -8.82 -13.61
N GLU A 702 53.41 -9.73 -13.96
CA GLU A 702 52.40 -9.53 -15.01
C GLU A 702 51.00 -9.81 -14.43
N HIS A 703 49.97 -9.12 -14.91
CA HIS A 703 48.59 -9.34 -14.48
C HIS A 703 47.61 -9.33 -15.66
N LEU A 704 46.70 -10.30 -15.69
CA LEU A 704 45.56 -10.36 -16.60
C LEU A 704 44.28 -10.01 -15.85
N LEU A 705 43.57 -8.97 -16.28
CA LEU A 705 42.20 -8.72 -15.84
C LEU A 705 41.24 -9.42 -16.81
N ILE A 706 40.63 -10.51 -16.34
CA ILE A 706 39.75 -11.36 -17.14
C ILE A 706 38.30 -11.10 -16.71
N CYS A 707 37.45 -10.81 -17.68
CA CYS A 707 36.01 -10.71 -17.52
C CYS A 707 35.36 -12.02 -17.97
N ILE A 708 34.61 -12.65 -17.06
CA ILE A 708 33.83 -13.85 -17.30
C ILE A 708 32.38 -13.42 -17.52
N GLU A 709 31.86 -13.63 -18.71
CA GLU A 709 30.50 -13.20 -19.08
C GLU A 709 29.47 -14.30 -18.81
N ASN A 710 28.36 -13.94 -18.16
CA ASN A 710 27.27 -14.82 -17.75
C ASN A 710 27.74 -16.01 -16.91
N LEU A 711 28.51 -15.75 -15.85
CA LEU A 711 28.90 -16.77 -14.89
C LEU A 711 27.67 -17.20 -14.07
N GLN A 712 27.47 -18.49 -13.94
CA GLN A 712 26.45 -19.11 -13.10
C GLN A 712 27.16 -20.06 -12.14
N ALA A 713 26.97 -19.85 -10.84
CA ALA A 713 27.53 -20.69 -9.79
C ALA A 713 26.61 -20.68 -8.57
N ASN A 714 26.36 -21.84 -7.96
CA ASN A 714 25.59 -21.98 -6.72
C ASN A 714 24.19 -21.31 -6.72
N GLY A 715 23.56 -21.17 -7.90
CA GLY A 715 22.25 -20.51 -8.04
C GLY A 715 22.33 -19.00 -8.31
N THR A 716 23.49 -18.38 -8.10
CA THR A 716 23.75 -16.97 -8.41
C THR A 716 24.18 -16.80 -9.86
N SER A 717 23.69 -15.74 -10.52
CA SER A 717 24.09 -15.37 -11.88
C SER A 717 24.79 -14.02 -11.88
N TYR A 718 26.01 -14.00 -12.43
CA TYR A 718 26.81 -12.81 -12.63
C TYR A 718 26.84 -12.47 -14.13
N PRO A 719 26.23 -11.33 -14.55
CA PRO A 719 26.28 -10.90 -15.94
C PRO A 719 27.72 -10.69 -16.44
N ALA A 720 28.57 -10.13 -15.58
CA ALA A 720 30.00 -9.98 -15.78
C ALA A 720 30.73 -10.15 -14.45
N PHE A 721 31.71 -11.06 -14.41
CA PHE A 721 32.54 -11.32 -13.24
C PHE A 721 33.99 -11.02 -13.58
N ASP A 722 34.56 -10.00 -12.95
CA ASP A 722 35.95 -9.59 -13.18
C ASP A 722 36.87 -10.22 -12.14
N ILE A 723 37.89 -10.92 -12.63
CA ILE A 723 38.97 -11.48 -11.79
C ILE A 723 40.31 -11.06 -12.35
N LYS A 724 41.21 -10.59 -11.48
CA LYS A 724 42.58 -10.31 -11.86
C LYS A 724 43.48 -11.46 -11.44
N VAL A 725 44.18 -12.04 -12.40
CA VAL A 725 45.16 -13.11 -12.20
C VAL A 725 46.55 -12.54 -12.39
N GLY A 726 47.40 -12.63 -11.38
CA GLY A 726 48.77 -12.14 -11.39
C GLY A 726 49.81 -13.25 -11.38
N ALA A 727 50.88 -13.04 -12.13
CA ALA A 727 52.11 -13.81 -12.10
C ALA A 727 53.19 -12.94 -11.42
N LYS A 728 53.67 -13.34 -10.24
CA LYS A 728 54.64 -12.57 -9.44
C LYS A 728 56.05 -13.14 -9.50
N GLN A 729 57.06 -12.31 -9.24
CA GLN A 729 58.47 -12.73 -9.15
C GLN A 729 59.03 -13.39 -10.43
N ILE A 730 58.63 -12.91 -11.61
CA ILE A 730 59.20 -13.33 -12.89
C ILE A 730 60.67 -12.91 -12.93
N LYS A 731 61.58 -13.90 -12.99
CA LYS A 731 63.04 -13.72 -13.06
C LYS A 731 63.59 -14.38 -14.32
N ASP A 732 64.63 -13.78 -14.90
CA ASP A 732 65.42 -14.35 -16.00
C ASP A 732 64.63 -14.84 -17.23
N LYS A 733 63.49 -14.18 -17.53
CA LYS A 733 62.55 -14.53 -18.62
C LYS A 733 61.90 -15.92 -18.47
N VAL A 734 61.97 -16.54 -17.29
CA VAL A 734 61.25 -17.77 -16.95
C VAL A 734 59.92 -17.38 -16.31
N PHE A 735 58.82 -17.97 -16.79
CA PHE A 735 57.50 -17.71 -16.22
C PHE A 735 57.39 -18.35 -14.83
N THR A 736 56.77 -17.62 -13.91
CA THR A 736 56.70 -17.98 -12.48
C THR A 736 55.62 -19.02 -12.18
N GLU A 737 55.77 -19.69 -11.03
CA GLU A 737 54.70 -20.46 -10.37
C GLU A 737 54.04 -19.67 -9.22
N TYR A 738 54.53 -18.47 -8.93
CA TYR A 738 53.93 -17.59 -7.93
C TYR A 738 52.70 -16.89 -8.51
N GLY A 739 51.53 -17.47 -8.24
CA GLY A 739 50.25 -16.93 -8.62
C GLY A 739 49.72 -15.90 -7.63
N SER A 740 48.82 -15.05 -8.09
CA SER A 740 48.00 -14.22 -7.23
C SER A 740 46.62 -14.03 -7.85
N LEU A 741 45.60 -13.98 -7.01
CA LEU A 741 44.23 -13.68 -7.39
C LEU A 741 43.81 -12.39 -6.71
N GLU A 742 43.20 -11.49 -7.47
CA GLU A 742 42.59 -10.29 -6.93
C GLU A 742 41.13 -10.25 -7.35
N PHE A 743 40.26 -10.26 -6.34
CA PHE A 743 38.82 -10.05 -6.47
C PHE A 743 38.50 -8.62 -6.06
N ARG A 744 37.51 -8.04 -6.74
CA ARG A 744 36.99 -6.69 -6.46
C ARG A 744 35.47 -6.72 -6.49
N GLU A 745 34.88 -5.72 -5.87
CA GLU A 745 33.46 -5.47 -5.98
C GLU A 745 33.04 -5.33 -7.46
N LEU A 746 31.96 -6.01 -7.83
CA LEU A 746 31.48 -6.04 -9.20
C LEU A 746 30.72 -4.74 -9.54
N ALA A 747 30.57 -4.43 -10.83
CA ALA A 747 30.03 -3.15 -11.31
C ALA A 747 28.59 -2.81 -10.86
N ASN A 748 27.86 -3.77 -10.27
CA ASN A 748 26.53 -3.63 -9.68
C ASN A 748 26.54 -3.60 -8.14
N ASN A 749 27.69 -3.28 -7.53
CA ASN A 749 27.94 -3.36 -6.08
C ASN A 749 27.66 -4.76 -5.50
N GLN A 750 27.84 -5.79 -6.32
CA GLN A 750 27.68 -7.18 -5.90
C GLN A 750 29.03 -7.70 -5.40
N ALA A 751 29.00 -8.33 -4.23
CA ALA A 751 30.13 -9.05 -3.69
C ALA A 751 30.54 -10.20 -4.64
N PRO A 752 31.84 -10.34 -4.97
CA PRO A 752 32.33 -11.43 -5.81
C PRO A 752 32.40 -12.78 -5.07
N LEU A 753 32.37 -12.77 -3.73
CA LEU A 753 32.53 -13.91 -2.83
C LEU A 753 31.63 -13.72 -1.60
N ALA A 754 31.26 -14.79 -0.91
CA ALA A 754 30.43 -14.74 0.29
C ALA A 754 31.18 -14.26 1.55
N SER A 755 32.52 -14.27 1.52
CA SER A 755 33.44 -13.74 2.54
C SER A 755 33.77 -12.26 2.30
N TRP A 756 33.00 -11.57 1.46
CA TRP A 756 33.10 -10.13 1.23
C TRP A 756 32.33 -9.36 2.32
N PRO A 757 32.78 -8.18 2.79
CA PRO A 757 33.92 -7.39 2.31
C PRO A 757 35.29 -7.84 2.87
N PRO A 758 36.37 -7.74 2.08
CA PRO A 758 37.74 -7.99 2.56
C PRO A 758 38.25 -6.85 3.43
N ALA A 759 39.24 -7.12 4.28
CA ALA A 759 39.85 -6.11 5.16
C ALA A 759 40.65 -5.00 4.42
N ILE A 760 40.90 -5.15 3.12
CA ILE A 760 41.80 -4.26 2.35
C ILE A 760 41.00 -3.44 1.35
N GLU A 761 41.19 -2.12 1.39
CA GLU A 761 40.65 -1.15 0.43
C GLU A 761 41.79 -0.39 -0.27
N ASP A 762 41.61 -0.02 -1.54
CA ASP A 762 42.43 1.01 -2.19
C ASP A 762 41.56 2.07 -2.87
N LYS A 763 42.18 3.02 -3.58
CA LYS A 763 41.47 4.10 -4.28
C LYS A 763 40.42 3.65 -5.31
N TRP A 764 40.34 2.36 -5.62
CA TRP A 764 39.35 1.75 -6.51
C TRP A 764 38.38 0.83 -5.75
N GLY A 765 38.25 1.00 -4.43
CA GLY A 765 37.36 0.24 -3.56
C GLY A 765 38.00 -1.00 -2.95
N LEU A 766 37.15 -1.83 -2.35
CA LEU A 766 37.52 -3.05 -1.65
C LEU A 766 38.21 -4.06 -2.58
N LYS A 767 39.27 -4.70 -2.08
CA LYS A 767 39.98 -5.76 -2.80
C LYS A 767 40.38 -6.90 -1.89
N LEU A 768 40.17 -8.13 -2.37
CA LEU A 768 40.74 -9.32 -1.76
C LEU A 768 41.90 -9.78 -2.64
N VAL A 769 43.09 -9.91 -2.07
CA VAL A 769 44.26 -10.43 -2.77
C VAL A 769 44.72 -11.71 -2.11
N LEU A 770 44.71 -12.82 -2.85
CA LEU A 770 45.23 -14.11 -2.42
C LEU A 770 46.54 -14.36 -3.15
N ASP A 771 47.64 -14.40 -2.39
CA ASP A 771 48.96 -14.76 -2.90
C ASP A 771 49.17 -16.27 -2.80
N LEU A 772 49.42 -16.89 -3.95
CA LEU A 772 49.42 -18.33 -4.14
C LEU A 772 50.77 -18.81 -4.72
N PRO A 773 51.87 -18.73 -3.96
CA PRO A 773 53.15 -19.34 -4.35
C PRO A 773 53.09 -20.88 -4.38
N ALA A 774 54.13 -21.49 -4.96
CA ALA A 774 54.29 -22.94 -5.02
C ALA A 774 54.26 -23.60 -3.62
N GLN A 775 54.79 -22.94 -2.59
CA GLN A 775 54.65 -23.33 -1.18
C GLN A 775 54.06 -22.17 -0.38
N LEU A 776 52.93 -22.40 0.29
CA LEU A 776 52.26 -21.40 1.10
C LEU A 776 53.00 -21.25 2.44
N ASN A 777 53.21 -20.00 2.86
CA ASN A 777 53.55 -19.71 4.25
C ASN A 777 52.28 -19.64 5.10
N GLU A 778 52.45 -19.56 6.42
CA GLU A 778 51.35 -19.54 7.39
C GLU A 778 50.36 -18.39 7.13
N GLN A 779 50.84 -17.20 6.78
CA GLN A 779 49.99 -16.05 6.45
C GLN A 779 49.12 -16.29 5.21
N GLN A 780 49.69 -16.89 4.17
CA GLN A 780 48.97 -17.21 2.92
C GLN A 780 47.97 -18.35 3.13
N GLN A 781 48.34 -19.35 3.94
CA GLN A 781 47.45 -20.43 4.33
C GLN A 781 46.27 -19.89 5.12
N ASN A 782 46.50 -19.02 6.11
CA ASN A 782 45.45 -18.35 6.88
C ASN A 782 44.55 -17.46 6.01
N ALA A 783 45.11 -16.78 5.00
CA ALA A 783 44.33 -15.99 4.05
C ALA A 783 43.38 -16.87 3.21
N ILE A 784 43.75 -18.12 2.91
CA ILE A 784 42.85 -19.09 2.29
C ILE A 784 41.86 -19.62 3.32
N ASP A 785 42.32 -19.97 4.53
CA ASP A 785 41.52 -20.63 5.55
C ASP A 785 40.43 -19.74 6.15
N SER A 786 40.65 -18.43 6.17
CA SER A 786 39.68 -17.39 6.57
C SER A 786 38.52 -17.24 5.59
N LEU A 787 38.61 -17.78 4.38
CA LEU A 787 37.48 -17.82 3.45
C LEU A 787 36.46 -18.85 3.93
N LYS A 788 35.17 -18.55 3.74
CA LYS A 788 34.10 -19.53 3.93
C LYS A 788 34.32 -20.73 3.01
N GLU A 789 33.93 -21.92 3.46
CA GLU A 789 34.07 -23.15 2.67
C GLU A 789 33.39 -23.07 1.30
N GLU A 790 32.26 -22.35 1.21
CA GLU A 790 31.57 -22.10 -0.06
C GLU A 790 32.41 -21.28 -1.05
N ASP A 791 33.22 -20.34 -0.57
CA ASP A 791 34.13 -19.55 -1.40
C ASP A 791 35.35 -20.33 -1.81
N LYS A 792 35.92 -21.15 -0.92
CA LYS A 792 37.04 -22.05 -1.27
C LYS A 792 36.62 -22.98 -2.41
N LEU A 793 35.44 -23.59 -2.29
CA LEU A 793 34.86 -24.45 -3.33
C LEU A 793 34.59 -23.68 -4.63
N PHE A 794 33.99 -22.48 -4.54
CA PHE A 794 33.71 -21.64 -5.70
C PHE A 794 35.00 -21.22 -6.42
N ILE A 795 36.01 -20.73 -5.71
CA ILE A 795 37.29 -20.31 -6.29
C ILE A 795 37.97 -21.50 -6.96
N LYS A 796 38.00 -22.66 -6.30
CA LYS A 796 38.57 -23.89 -6.86
C LYS A 796 37.90 -24.28 -8.18
N GLU A 797 36.57 -24.31 -8.21
CA GLU A 797 35.81 -24.65 -9.42
C GLU A 797 35.99 -23.59 -10.52
N LEU A 798 35.99 -22.30 -10.12
CA LEU A 798 36.20 -21.19 -11.03
C LEU A 798 37.57 -21.25 -11.71
N LEU A 799 38.65 -21.44 -10.93
CA LEU A 799 40.00 -21.55 -11.45
C LEU A 799 40.17 -22.79 -12.34
N THR A 800 39.54 -23.91 -11.98
CA THR A 800 39.54 -25.13 -12.80
C THR A 800 38.93 -24.85 -14.17
N LYS A 801 37.71 -24.28 -14.21
CA LYS A 801 37.04 -23.93 -15.47
C LYS A 801 37.77 -22.83 -16.25
N LEU A 802 38.37 -21.88 -15.53
CA LEU A 802 39.15 -20.80 -16.13
C LEU A 802 40.40 -21.35 -16.82
N ALA A 803 41.14 -22.25 -16.18
CA ALA A 803 42.30 -22.93 -16.76
C ALA A 803 41.90 -23.73 -18.01
N ASP A 804 40.83 -24.53 -17.92
CA ASP A 804 40.33 -25.34 -19.03
C ASP A 804 39.95 -24.50 -20.25
N ARG A 805 39.32 -23.34 -20.04
CA ARG A 805 38.80 -22.49 -21.11
C ARG A 805 39.68 -21.30 -21.45
N LEU A 806 40.85 -21.13 -20.83
CA LEU A 806 41.72 -19.97 -21.05
C LEU A 806 42.14 -19.82 -22.52
N HIS A 807 42.30 -20.94 -23.24
CA HIS A 807 42.58 -20.95 -24.68
C HIS A 807 41.50 -20.22 -25.52
N THR A 808 40.27 -20.07 -24.99
CA THR A 808 39.15 -19.35 -25.62
C THR A 808 39.11 -17.85 -25.29
N LEU A 809 40.09 -17.34 -24.52
CA LEU A 809 40.14 -15.95 -24.08
C LEU A 809 40.14 -14.98 -25.27
N ASP A 810 39.05 -14.22 -25.41
CA ASP A 810 38.95 -13.15 -26.40
C ASP A 810 39.83 -11.97 -25.97
N ARG A 811 40.93 -11.77 -26.70
CA ARG A 811 41.94 -10.77 -26.36
C ARG A 811 41.55 -9.35 -26.78
N LYS A 812 40.48 -9.13 -27.56
CA LYS A 812 40.03 -7.79 -28.04
C LYS A 812 41.18 -6.89 -28.56
N LYS A 813 42.18 -7.47 -29.25
CA LYS A 813 43.43 -6.83 -29.74
C LYS A 813 44.48 -6.46 -28.69
N LEU A 814 44.31 -6.83 -27.42
CA LEU A 814 45.33 -6.70 -26.37
C LEU A 814 46.41 -7.77 -26.55
N LYS A 815 47.67 -7.36 -26.46
CA LYS A 815 48.83 -8.27 -26.51
C LYS A 815 49.05 -8.87 -25.12
N VAL A 816 49.17 -10.20 -25.06
CA VAL A 816 49.65 -10.92 -23.87
C VAL A 816 51.13 -11.21 -24.09
N ASN A 817 51.98 -10.91 -23.11
CA ASN A 817 53.44 -11.03 -23.27
C ASN A 817 53.93 -12.48 -23.21
N GLN A 818 53.22 -13.31 -22.44
CA GLN A 818 53.54 -14.72 -22.23
C GLN A 818 52.52 -15.61 -22.96
N PRO A 819 52.92 -16.80 -23.43
CA PRO A 819 52.00 -17.79 -23.97
C PRO A 819 50.85 -18.08 -23.00
N LEU A 820 49.62 -18.31 -23.50
CA LEU A 820 48.48 -18.62 -22.61
C LEU A 820 48.67 -19.95 -21.89
N GLU A 821 49.47 -20.85 -22.45
CA GLU A 821 49.85 -22.13 -21.85
C GLU A 821 50.58 -21.93 -20.51
N ASN A 822 51.38 -20.86 -20.40
CA ASN A 822 52.08 -20.51 -19.16
C ASN A 822 51.08 -20.04 -18.09
N TRP A 823 50.12 -19.18 -18.48
CA TRP A 823 49.03 -18.75 -17.60
C TRP A 823 48.11 -19.89 -17.20
N GLN A 824 47.83 -20.83 -18.11
CA GLN A 824 47.04 -22.01 -17.82
C GLN A 824 47.74 -22.89 -16.77
N LYS A 825 49.04 -23.16 -16.93
CA LYS A 825 49.83 -23.89 -15.93
C LYS A 825 49.82 -23.21 -14.56
N LEU A 826 49.99 -21.89 -14.52
CA LEU A 826 49.93 -21.10 -13.29
C LEU A 826 48.56 -21.23 -12.62
N ILE A 827 47.48 -21.07 -13.37
CA ILE A 827 46.11 -21.20 -12.84
C ILE A 827 45.85 -22.61 -12.33
N SER A 828 46.23 -23.65 -13.08
CA SER A 828 46.11 -25.04 -12.61
C SER A 828 46.93 -25.30 -11.34
N GLY A 829 48.10 -24.68 -11.19
CA GLY A 829 48.90 -24.75 -9.95
C GLY A 829 48.21 -24.09 -8.75
N MET A 830 47.50 -22.98 -8.99
CA MET A 830 46.70 -22.29 -7.96
C MET A 830 45.48 -23.11 -7.50
N VAL A 831 44.88 -23.92 -8.38
CA VAL A 831 43.75 -24.80 -8.03
C VAL A 831 44.11 -25.73 -6.88
N ALA A 832 45.34 -26.27 -6.85
CA ALA A 832 45.79 -27.21 -5.82
C ALA A 832 45.94 -26.59 -4.42
N LYS A 833 45.72 -25.29 -4.27
CA LYS A 833 45.79 -24.56 -3.00
C LYS A 833 44.45 -24.49 -2.25
N PHE A 834 43.37 -24.84 -2.95
CA PHE A 834 42.01 -24.98 -2.45
C PHE A 834 41.56 -26.43 -2.66
#